data_AF-A0ABD2IXI1-F1
#
_entry.id   AF-A0ABD2IXI1-F1
#
_cell.length_a   1.000
_cell.length_b   1.000
_cell.length_c   1.000
_cell.angle_alpha   90.00
_cell.angle_beta   90.00
_cell.angle_gamma   90.00
#
_symmetry.space_group_name_H-M   'P 1'
#
loop_
_entity.id
_entity.type
_entity.pdbx_description
1 polymer ?
#
loop_
_entity_poly.entity_id
_entity_poly.type
_entity_poly.pdbx_seq_one_letter_code
_entity_poly.pdbx_strand_id
1 'polypeptide(L)'
;MFAVKLDQFLLSFFFTLLSLAFLACGYQSADECSVKGFNGKCFERNGGNETEYENWCYQYASTSLNYDQMKPSLILVASSTADVIAAVRFARSRRVNVAVRSGGHQYSGASSASGKNIQLDVSQAFRNVSAGDFAVLEPNCSNGCVAVRVGISFTLFEFFLMMAEKGLFVPGGLCSNVHIGGHVQTGGYGVAIRAFGLFSDHVLAFDIITADGKALRVERDSNDRRTRDLYYAVLGGSPGNFGVLTHITLQAHRDSDHPNSHAFRAVYTYTNASAQNVLGLLPQMAELGQDYDLMVTLVSGNRSMPNNPSVPMPPVLFIFAQWSNIGGPSQQFDANATDWFKGIEAALERGGSVRLSGDPRNMEWNVTTPLSQIHLRWTFRSVREFAMPYEKRLYLSNWDSAELQKRGWSGWMAEQWNKFVGARNEDQQQNQWASFDMVSQLQNTGGPASAFYRNGLRTDRDGRNLTAFGWRDMTVAGTFDAFFNTTANPKAHQTVLGWQDETMKGAFGPSGGHFSDLAPENAPKLLLESYGDRRMGNVWHQYHNKAQYDRLLAIKRAVDPAPTVFTPNNFSVGVPAGEPDLPPDSPWLPLETFPVTARLIRESGLPAVDLHFVGWMLEEQQNAINKSDTVRGQSKMAMGKTAETKSKA
;
A
#
# COMPACT_ATOMS: atom_id res chain seq x y z
N MET A 1 -9.50 33.83 55.94
CA MET A 1 -10.41 34.32 54.87
C MET A 1 -9.79 35.38 53.93
N PHE A 2 -8.52 35.81 54.15
CA PHE A 2 -7.83 36.77 53.27
C PHE A 2 -6.86 36.13 52.24
N ALA A 3 -6.49 34.85 52.39
CA ALA A 3 -5.60 34.16 51.44
C ALA A 3 -6.34 33.65 50.17
N VAL A 4 -7.62 33.29 50.28
CA VAL A 4 -8.39 32.71 49.16
C VAL A 4 -8.83 33.76 48.12
N LYS A 5 -8.83 35.06 48.47
CA LYS A 5 -9.23 36.14 47.54
C LYS A 5 -8.07 36.64 46.66
N LEU A 6 -6.81 36.39 47.03
CA LEU A 6 -5.66 36.82 46.24
C LEU A 6 -5.42 35.89 45.03
N ASP A 7 -5.68 34.60 45.19
CA ASP A 7 -5.51 33.60 44.11
C ASP A 7 -6.54 33.74 42.99
N GLN A 8 -7.79 34.11 43.30
CA GLN A 8 -8.81 34.32 42.26
C GLN A 8 -8.57 35.59 41.42
N PHE A 9 -7.94 36.61 42.01
CA PHE A 9 -7.60 37.84 41.29
C PHE A 9 -6.37 37.64 40.38
N LEU A 10 -5.38 36.89 40.85
CA LEU A 10 -4.20 36.52 40.05
C LEU A 10 -4.55 35.55 38.90
N LEU A 11 -5.46 34.59 39.11
CA LEU A 11 -5.95 33.71 38.03
C LEU A 11 -6.71 34.48 36.95
N SER A 12 -7.58 35.42 37.32
CA SER A 12 -8.34 36.23 36.35
C SER A 12 -7.43 37.19 35.55
N PHE A 13 -6.39 37.73 36.18
CA PHE A 13 -5.42 38.59 35.50
C PHE A 13 -4.53 37.80 34.53
N PHE A 14 -4.16 36.57 34.88
CA PHE A 14 -3.43 35.65 33.99
C PHE A 14 -4.25 35.25 32.77
N PHE A 15 -5.54 34.93 32.93
CA PHE A 15 -6.42 34.58 31.80
C PHE A 15 -6.71 35.77 30.87
N THR A 16 -6.75 36.99 31.40
CA THR A 16 -6.98 38.19 30.59
C THR A 16 -5.72 38.55 29.77
N LEU A 17 -4.52 38.38 30.35
CA LEU A 17 -3.25 38.55 29.63
C LEU A 17 -2.98 37.44 28.61
N LEU A 18 -3.39 36.20 28.88
CA LEU A 18 -3.29 35.10 27.91
C LEU A 18 -4.24 35.33 26.71
N SER A 19 -5.46 35.82 26.97
CA SER A 19 -6.42 36.21 25.93
C SER A 19 -5.90 37.36 25.06
N LEU A 20 -5.26 38.37 25.67
CA LEU A 20 -4.64 39.50 24.94
C LEU A 20 -3.35 39.10 24.21
N ALA A 21 -2.59 38.12 24.71
CA ALA A 21 -1.43 37.55 23.99
C ALA A 21 -1.84 36.67 22.80
N PHE A 22 -2.97 35.95 22.88
CA PHE A 22 -3.56 35.25 21.74
C PHE A 22 -4.17 36.19 20.69
N LEU A 23 -4.56 37.41 21.08
CA LEU A 23 -5.02 38.46 20.15
C LEU A 23 -3.87 39.32 19.57
N ALA A 24 -2.69 39.33 20.21
CA ALA A 24 -1.52 40.11 19.76
C ALA A 24 -0.45 39.27 19.04
N CYS A 25 -0.49 37.94 19.14
CA CYS A 25 0.20 37.06 18.21
C CYS A 25 -0.75 36.82 17.04
N GLY A 26 -0.68 37.69 16.04
CA GLY A 26 -1.50 37.57 14.84
C GLY A 26 -1.36 36.16 14.26
N TYR A 27 -2.42 35.37 14.37
CA TYR A 27 -2.71 34.34 13.39
C TYR A 27 -2.93 35.12 12.10
N GLN A 28 -1.85 35.34 11.37
CA GLN A 28 -1.90 35.84 10.02
C GLN A 28 -2.75 34.81 9.28
N SER A 29 -3.96 35.21 8.90
CA SER A 29 -4.81 34.43 8.03
C SER A 29 -3.94 33.95 6.89
N ALA A 30 -3.84 32.63 6.68
CA ALA A 30 -3.17 32.08 5.51
C ALA A 30 -3.65 32.88 4.29
N ASP A 31 -2.72 33.57 3.63
CA ASP A 31 -3.01 34.40 2.47
C ASP A 31 -3.91 33.61 1.51
N GLU A 32 -4.93 34.28 0.96
CA GLU A 32 -5.87 33.65 0.02
C GLU A 32 -5.10 32.85 -1.04
N CYS A 33 -5.48 31.59 -1.24
CA CYS A 33 -4.85 30.73 -2.22
C CYS A 33 -4.80 31.44 -3.59
N SER A 34 -3.61 31.48 -4.21
CA SER A 34 -3.40 32.08 -5.53
C SER A 34 -4.22 31.42 -6.65
N VAL A 35 -4.87 30.28 -6.36
CA VAL A 35 -5.77 29.55 -7.25
C VAL A 35 -7.22 29.99 -7.02
N LYS A 36 -7.75 30.77 -7.95
CA LYS A 36 -9.16 31.22 -7.94
C LYS A 36 -10.14 30.04 -7.81
N GLY A 37 -11.02 30.12 -6.80
CA GLY A 37 -12.07 29.13 -6.56
C GLY A 37 -11.60 27.86 -5.85
N PHE A 38 -10.37 27.87 -5.33
CA PHE A 38 -9.84 26.80 -4.48
C PHE A 38 -10.03 27.18 -3.00
N ASN A 39 -10.77 26.35 -2.26
CA ASN A 39 -11.09 26.58 -0.85
C ASN A 39 -10.22 25.76 0.12
N GLY A 40 -9.44 24.83 -0.41
CA GLY A 40 -8.48 24.04 0.35
C GLY A 40 -7.25 24.85 0.78
N LYS A 41 -6.23 24.16 1.30
CA LYS A 41 -4.98 24.80 1.74
C LYS A 41 -3.96 24.91 0.61
N CYS A 42 -3.17 25.96 0.64
CA CYS A 42 -2.19 26.29 -0.39
C CYS A 42 -0.83 26.57 0.26
N PHE A 43 0.23 25.95 -0.27
CA PHE A 43 1.59 26.15 0.21
C PHE A 43 2.52 26.42 -0.97
N GLU A 44 3.00 27.65 -1.07
CA GLU A 44 3.98 28.05 -2.08
C GLU A 44 5.40 27.85 -1.54
N ARG A 45 6.29 27.35 -2.40
CA ARG A 45 7.70 27.19 -2.06
C ARG A 45 8.33 28.58 -1.85
N ASN A 46 8.92 28.81 -0.68
CA ASN A 46 9.43 30.11 -0.23
C ASN A 46 8.33 31.18 -0.03
N GLY A 47 7.09 30.76 0.26
CA GLY A 47 5.95 31.64 0.51
C GLY A 47 5.84 32.16 1.95
N GLY A 48 6.85 31.98 2.81
CA GLY A 48 6.84 32.45 4.20
C GLY A 48 6.24 31.48 5.22
N ASN A 49 5.94 30.24 4.82
CA ASN A 49 5.44 29.17 5.69
C ASN A 49 6.17 27.84 5.41
N GLU A 50 7.51 27.90 5.48
CA GLU A 50 8.41 26.82 5.07
C GLU A 50 8.14 25.54 5.85
N THR A 51 7.87 25.61 7.16
CA THR A 51 7.60 24.42 7.98
C THR A 51 6.37 23.65 7.49
N GLU A 52 5.26 24.34 7.19
CA GLU A 52 4.07 23.67 6.67
C GLU A 52 4.29 23.16 5.25
N TYR A 53 4.96 23.93 4.40
CA TYR A 53 5.35 23.47 3.07
C TYR A 53 6.20 22.19 3.13
N GLU A 54 7.19 22.10 4.02
CA GLU A 54 8.04 20.92 4.22
C GLU A 54 7.22 19.73 4.75
N ASN A 55 6.31 19.95 5.69
CA ASN A 55 5.40 18.92 6.20
C ASN A 55 4.51 18.36 5.08
N TRP A 56 4.03 19.21 4.18
CA TRP A 56 3.23 18.78 3.03
C TRP A 56 4.08 18.31 1.85
N CYS A 57 5.37 18.60 1.78
CA CYS A 57 6.30 17.93 0.85
C CYS A 57 6.54 16.48 1.25
N TYR A 58 6.40 16.14 2.53
CA TYR A 58 6.69 14.81 3.04
C TYR A 58 5.92 13.73 2.27
N GLN A 59 6.67 12.79 1.70
CA GLN A 59 6.12 11.62 1.06
C GLN A 59 6.30 10.41 1.97
N TYR A 60 5.19 9.76 2.30
CA TYR A 60 5.17 8.63 3.23
C TYR A 60 6.07 7.46 2.77
N ALA A 61 6.19 7.18 1.48
CA ALA A 61 7.13 6.17 0.99
C ALA A 61 7.79 6.66 -0.29
N SER A 62 9.13 6.77 -0.28
CA SER A 62 9.96 6.98 -1.46
C SER A 62 11.31 6.32 -1.23
N THR A 63 11.79 5.62 -2.25
CA THR A 63 13.12 5.00 -2.27
C THR A 63 13.91 5.42 -3.50
N SER A 64 13.26 5.68 -4.64
CA SER A 64 13.97 6.02 -5.89
C SER A 64 14.20 7.52 -6.09
N LEU A 65 13.40 8.40 -5.50
CA LEU A 65 13.61 9.85 -5.55
C LEU A 65 14.12 10.37 -4.23
N ASN A 66 15.22 11.13 -4.30
CA ASN A 66 15.72 11.89 -3.16
C ASN A 66 14.73 12.99 -2.80
N TYR A 67 14.63 13.29 -1.51
CA TYR A 67 13.74 14.33 -0.98
C TYR A 67 13.96 15.70 -1.66
N ASP A 68 15.21 16.04 -1.95
CA ASP A 68 15.57 17.30 -2.60
C ASP A 68 15.00 17.43 -4.02
N GLN A 69 14.64 16.31 -4.65
CA GLN A 69 14.00 16.28 -5.97
C GLN A 69 12.47 16.36 -5.90
N MET A 70 11.88 16.29 -4.71
CA MET A 70 10.42 16.36 -4.47
C MET A 70 10.04 17.74 -3.88
N LYS A 71 10.38 18.80 -4.62
CA LYS A 71 10.20 20.20 -4.22
C LYS A 71 9.31 20.96 -5.21
N PRO A 72 7.98 20.75 -5.20
CA PRO A 72 7.05 21.42 -6.09
C PRO A 72 6.96 22.92 -5.79
N SER A 73 6.73 23.77 -6.78
CA SER A 73 6.53 25.20 -6.55
C SER A 73 5.27 25.49 -5.74
N LEU A 74 4.26 24.62 -5.84
CA LEU A 74 2.96 24.81 -5.22
C LEU A 74 2.37 23.48 -4.77
N ILE A 75 1.92 23.42 -3.52
CA ILE A 75 1.14 22.32 -2.96
C ILE A 75 -0.29 22.81 -2.73
N LEU A 76 -1.25 22.07 -3.27
CA LEU A 76 -2.67 22.30 -3.12
C LEU A 76 -3.29 21.13 -2.36
N VAL A 77 -3.76 21.36 -1.15
CA VAL A 77 -4.47 20.35 -0.34
C VAL A 77 -5.97 20.57 -0.53
N ALA A 78 -6.57 19.79 -1.43
CA ALA A 78 -7.96 19.91 -1.80
C ALA A 78 -8.88 19.37 -0.70
N SER A 79 -10.03 20.02 -0.55
CA SER A 79 -11.10 19.61 0.37
C SER A 79 -12.35 19.06 -0.36
N SER A 80 -12.42 19.24 -1.68
CA SER A 80 -13.63 18.92 -2.46
C SER A 80 -13.35 18.65 -3.93
N THR A 81 -14.35 18.14 -4.65
CA THR A 81 -14.35 18.04 -6.12
C THR A 81 -14.14 19.40 -6.79
N ALA A 82 -14.70 20.48 -6.24
CA ALA A 82 -14.57 21.82 -6.81
C ALA A 82 -13.11 22.32 -6.75
N ASP A 83 -12.43 22.05 -5.64
CA ASP A 83 -11.00 22.37 -5.46
C ASP A 83 -10.14 21.62 -6.49
N VAL A 84 -10.40 20.33 -6.69
CA VAL A 84 -9.67 19.53 -7.69
C VAL A 84 -9.88 20.10 -9.10
N ILE A 85 -11.11 20.46 -9.47
CA ILE A 85 -11.40 21.09 -10.77
C ILE A 85 -10.70 22.44 -10.90
N ALA A 86 -10.70 23.27 -9.85
CA ALA A 86 -10.01 24.56 -9.83
C ALA A 86 -8.49 24.39 -10.02
N ALA A 87 -7.87 23.44 -9.31
CA ALA A 87 -6.46 23.11 -9.42
C ALA A 87 -6.08 22.65 -10.84
N VAL A 88 -6.86 21.74 -11.44
CA VAL A 88 -6.63 21.24 -12.80
C VAL A 88 -6.76 22.37 -13.83
N ARG A 89 -7.79 23.23 -13.70
CA ARG A 89 -7.97 24.38 -14.59
C ARG A 89 -6.84 25.40 -14.47
N PHE A 90 -6.36 25.63 -13.25
CA PHE A 90 -5.22 26.50 -13.00
C PHE A 90 -3.92 25.93 -13.59
N ALA A 91 -3.65 24.65 -13.38
CA ALA A 91 -2.48 23.98 -13.95
C ALA A 91 -2.46 24.11 -15.47
N ARG A 92 -3.61 23.86 -16.12
CA ARG A 92 -3.79 24.00 -17.56
C ARG A 92 -3.60 25.43 -18.05
N SER A 93 -4.15 26.44 -17.36
CA SER A 93 -4.01 27.84 -17.78
C SER A 93 -2.57 28.34 -17.64
N ARG A 94 -1.82 27.81 -16.67
CA ARG A 94 -0.41 28.12 -16.41
C ARG A 94 0.59 27.23 -17.16
N ARG A 95 0.11 26.19 -17.86
CA ARG A 95 0.96 25.19 -18.54
C ARG A 95 1.98 24.54 -17.58
N VAL A 96 1.52 24.20 -16.38
CA VAL A 96 2.27 23.45 -15.38
C VAL A 96 1.63 22.09 -15.16
N ASN A 97 2.43 21.09 -14.77
CA ASN A 97 1.94 19.74 -14.56
C ASN A 97 1.47 19.51 -13.13
N VAL A 98 0.65 18.48 -12.92
CA VAL A 98 0.08 18.09 -11.63
C VAL A 98 0.50 16.67 -11.25
N ALA A 99 1.09 16.50 -10.07
CA ALA A 99 1.22 15.22 -9.38
C ALA A 99 0.08 15.06 -8.38
N VAL A 100 -0.63 13.95 -8.45
CA VAL A 100 -1.77 13.67 -7.57
C VAL A 100 -1.31 12.83 -6.39
N ARG A 101 -1.65 13.24 -5.17
CA ARG A 101 -1.32 12.52 -3.96
C ARG A 101 -2.55 12.23 -3.11
N SER A 102 -2.80 10.94 -2.87
CA SER A 102 -3.66 10.50 -1.76
C SER A 102 -2.79 10.17 -0.56
N GLY A 103 -2.27 8.94 -0.44
CA GLY A 103 -1.52 8.50 0.74
C GLY A 103 -0.01 8.72 0.69
N GLY A 104 0.54 9.24 -0.41
CA GLY A 104 1.99 9.47 -0.55
C GLY A 104 2.84 8.19 -0.49
N HIS A 105 2.28 7.04 -0.87
CA HIS A 105 2.91 5.72 -0.71
C HIS A 105 3.49 5.15 -2.02
N GLN A 106 4.07 5.98 -2.88
CA GLN A 106 4.59 5.57 -4.19
C GLN A 106 6.12 5.51 -4.16
N TYR A 107 6.73 4.33 -4.29
CA TYR A 107 8.17 4.18 -3.99
C TYR A 107 9.10 4.91 -4.96
N SER A 108 8.67 5.20 -6.18
CA SER A 108 9.47 6.01 -7.11
C SER A 108 9.33 7.54 -6.90
N GLY A 109 8.61 8.00 -5.88
CA GLY A 109 8.35 9.43 -5.63
C GLY A 109 7.33 10.09 -6.57
N ALA A 110 6.66 9.33 -7.45
CA ALA A 110 5.83 9.85 -8.54
C ALA A 110 4.50 10.49 -8.11
N SER A 111 4.10 10.34 -6.85
CA SER A 111 2.98 11.10 -6.27
C SER A 111 3.36 12.52 -5.84
N SER A 112 4.64 12.88 -5.94
CA SER A 112 5.14 14.24 -5.72
C SER A 112 5.52 14.89 -7.06
N ALA A 113 5.59 16.21 -7.04
CA ALA A 113 6.04 17.04 -8.15
C ALA A 113 7.37 17.71 -7.82
N SER A 114 8.02 18.29 -8.84
CA SER A 114 9.29 19.00 -8.72
C SER A 114 9.28 20.29 -9.53
N GLY A 115 10.20 21.21 -9.22
CA GLY A 115 10.35 22.46 -9.96
C GLY A 115 9.03 23.25 -9.98
N LYS A 116 8.66 23.80 -11.13
CA LYS A 116 7.44 24.63 -11.30
C LYS A 116 6.10 23.89 -11.18
N ASN A 117 6.12 22.57 -11.01
CA ASN A 117 4.91 21.75 -11.05
C ASN A 117 4.15 21.79 -9.71
N ILE A 118 2.89 21.35 -9.79
CA ILE A 118 1.95 21.35 -8.67
C ILE A 118 1.86 19.96 -8.08
N GLN A 119 1.90 19.87 -6.75
CA GLN A 119 1.41 18.69 -6.03
C GLN A 119 -0.03 18.94 -5.58
N LEU A 120 -0.97 18.19 -6.13
CA LEU A 120 -2.36 18.19 -5.72
C LEU A 120 -2.61 17.05 -4.74
N ASP A 121 -2.65 17.39 -3.46
CA ASP A 121 -2.95 16.48 -2.37
C ASP A 121 -4.47 16.42 -2.15
N VAL A 122 -5.03 15.21 -2.18
CA VAL A 122 -6.45 14.92 -1.94
C VAL A 122 -6.66 14.08 -0.68
N SER A 123 -5.63 13.88 0.15
CA SER A 123 -5.64 13.02 1.35
C SER A 123 -6.70 13.39 2.39
N GLN A 124 -7.16 14.66 2.36
CA GLN A 124 -8.17 15.20 3.27
C GLN A 124 -9.57 15.29 2.63
N ALA A 125 -9.69 15.11 1.31
CA ALA A 125 -10.96 15.03 0.59
C ALA A 125 -11.43 13.57 0.46
N PHE A 126 -12.72 13.34 0.23
CA PHE A 126 -13.28 12.02 -0.12
C PHE A 126 -12.99 10.92 0.93
N ARG A 127 -13.13 11.25 2.22
CA ARG A 127 -12.91 10.33 3.34
C ARG A 127 -13.85 10.55 4.53
N ASN A 128 -14.99 11.21 4.31
CA ASN A 128 -16.00 11.47 5.31
C ASN A 128 -17.20 10.55 5.11
N VAL A 129 -17.34 9.54 5.98
CA VAL A 129 -18.46 8.58 5.95
C VAL A 129 -19.81 9.29 6.01
N SER A 130 -19.95 10.31 6.87
CA SER A 130 -21.19 11.08 7.03
C SER A 130 -21.52 11.92 5.79
N ALA A 131 -20.54 12.22 4.95
CA ALA A 131 -20.74 12.90 3.66
C ALA A 131 -21.07 11.93 2.50
N GLY A 132 -21.18 10.63 2.77
CA GLY A 132 -21.47 9.61 1.76
C GLY A 132 -20.23 9.11 1.00
N ASP A 133 -19.02 9.38 1.51
CA ASP A 133 -17.79 8.86 0.91
C ASP A 133 -17.62 7.35 1.14
N PHE A 134 -18.47 6.71 1.95
CA PHE A 134 -18.58 5.25 2.04
C PHE A 134 -20.06 4.84 2.08
N ALA A 135 -20.46 3.98 1.14
CA ALA A 135 -21.83 3.50 1.06
C ALA A 135 -21.92 2.09 0.47
N VAL A 136 -22.69 1.21 1.12
CA VAL A 136 -23.10 -0.08 0.56
C VAL A 136 -24.32 0.13 -0.34
N LEU A 137 -24.27 -0.37 -1.57
CA LEU A 137 -25.26 -0.22 -2.61
C LEU A 137 -25.90 -1.60 -2.90
N GLU A 138 -27.00 -1.93 -2.21
CA GLU A 138 -27.74 -3.20 -2.38
C GLU A 138 -28.91 -3.08 -3.38
N PRO A 139 -29.24 -4.12 -4.16
CA PRO A 139 -28.39 -4.87 -5.06
C PRO A 139 -28.53 -4.31 -6.48
N ASN A 140 -27.59 -3.45 -6.91
CA ASN A 140 -27.61 -2.84 -8.25
C ASN A 140 -26.52 -3.39 -9.20
N CYS A 141 -25.86 -4.50 -8.83
CA CYS A 141 -24.97 -5.21 -9.74
C CYS A 141 -25.55 -6.59 -10.12
N SER A 142 -25.30 -7.00 -11.36
CA SER A 142 -25.79 -8.25 -11.93
C SER A 142 -25.39 -9.44 -11.05
N ASN A 143 -26.29 -10.42 -10.90
CA ASN A 143 -26.03 -11.69 -10.20
C ASN A 143 -25.90 -11.62 -8.67
N GLY A 144 -26.56 -10.67 -8.02
CA GLY A 144 -26.71 -10.68 -6.55
C GLY A 144 -25.45 -10.27 -5.78
N CYS A 145 -24.48 -9.63 -6.41
CA CYS A 145 -23.31 -9.08 -5.73
C CYS A 145 -23.63 -7.83 -4.89
N VAL A 146 -22.74 -7.48 -3.96
CA VAL A 146 -22.79 -6.22 -3.20
C VAL A 146 -21.89 -5.21 -3.88
N ALA A 147 -22.42 -4.04 -4.21
CA ALA A 147 -21.59 -2.93 -4.66
C ALA A 147 -21.26 -2.01 -3.47
N VAL A 148 -20.01 -1.55 -3.36
CA VAL A 148 -19.58 -0.60 -2.32
C VAL A 148 -18.96 0.61 -3.00
N ARG A 149 -19.54 1.79 -2.77
CA ARG A 149 -18.91 3.05 -3.15
C ARG A 149 -17.99 3.50 -2.02
N VAL A 150 -16.76 3.87 -2.37
CA VAL A 150 -15.78 4.38 -1.41
C VAL A 150 -14.93 5.50 -2.01
N GLY A 151 -14.69 6.54 -1.22
CA GLY A 151 -13.77 7.63 -1.53
C GLY A 151 -12.31 7.17 -1.49
N ILE A 152 -11.48 7.75 -2.34
CA ILE A 152 -10.13 7.23 -2.58
C ILE A 152 -9.11 7.56 -1.48
N SER A 153 -9.46 8.40 -0.52
CA SER A 153 -8.53 8.88 0.52
C SER A 153 -8.68 8.16 1.86
N PHE A 154 -9.61 7.21 1.96
CA PHE A 154 -9.57 6.25 3.08
C PHE A 154 -8.28 5.44 3.01
N THR A 155 -7.69 5.23 4.17
CA THR A 155 -6.64 4.24 4.39
C THR A 155 -7.19 2.82 4.22
N LEU A 156 -6.32 1.85 3.90
CA LEU A 156 -6.70 0.45 3.82
C LEU A 156 -7.24 -0.06 5.16
N PHE A 157 -6.68 0.41 6.29
CA PHE A 157 -7.19 0.02 7.60
C PHE A 157 -8.62 0.54 7.86
N GLU A 158 -8.89 1.83 7.62
CA GLU A 158 -10.24 2.40 7.74
C GLU A 158 -11.22 1.64 6.83
N PHE A 159 -10.81 1.36 5.58
CA PHE A 159 -11.60 0.61 4.63
C PHE A 159 -11.95 -0.80 5.12
N PHE A 160 -10.95 -1.59 5.52
CA PHE A 160 -11.20 -2.96 5.98
C PHE A 160 -12.01 -3.00 7.28
N LEU A 161 -11.85 -2.01 8.17
CA LEU A 161 -12.66 -1.89 9.37
C LEU A 161 -14.13 -1.67 9.01
N MET A 162 -14.44 -0.69 8.17
CA MET A 162 -15.80 -0.40 7.70
C MET A 162 -16.43 -1.61 6.96
N MET A 163 -15.64 -2.31 6.16
CA MET A 163 -16.09 -3.51 5.44
C MET A 163 -16.40 -4.67 6.39
N ALA A 164 -15.54 -4.91 7.38
CA ALA A 164 -15.73 -5.95 8.39
C ALA A 164 -16.96 -5.72 9.27
N GLU A 165 -17.28 -4.47 9.60
CA GLU A 165 -18.53 -4.10 10.30
C GLU A 165 -19.79 -4.45 9.49
N LYS A 166 -19.68 -4.51 8.15
CA LYS A 166 -20.77 -4.88 7.26
C LYS A 166 -20.77 -6.36 6.86
N GLY A 167 -19.82 -7.16 7.36
CA GLY A 167 -19.64 -8.55 6.91
C GLY A 167 -19.27 -8.65 5.43
N LEU A 168 -18.57 -7.64 4.92
CA LEU A 168 -18.15 -7.52 3.52
C LEU A 168 -16.63 -7.59 3.41
N PHE A 169 -16.16 -8.05 2.26
CA PHE A 169 -14.75 -8.27 2.00
C PHE A 169 -14.37 -7.92 0.55
N VAL A 170 -13.19 -7.29 0.38
CA VAL A 170 -12.48 -7.10 -0.90
C VAL A 170 -10.98 -7.34 -0.63
N PRO A 171 -10.24 -8.12 -1.45
CA PRO A 171 -8.81 -8.35 -1.25
C PRO A 171 -8.02 -7.06 -1.43
N GLY A 172 -6.98 -6.84 -0.61
CA GLY A 172 -6.08 -5.70 -0.74
C GLY A 172 -4.82 -5.85 0.10
N GLY A 173 -4.02 -4.77 0.15
CA GLY A 173 -2.69 -4.76 0.77
C GLY A 173 -2.68 -4.81 2.30
N LEU A 174 -1.48 -4.95 2.88
CA LEU A 174 -1.31 -5.17 4.32
C LEU A 174 -0.94 -3.88 5.08
N CYS A 175 -0.41 -2.84 4.43
CA CYS A 175 0.04 -1.63 5.11
C CYS A 175 -1.16 -0.73 5.48
N SER A 176 -1.37 -0.44 6.77
CA SER A 176 -2.55 0.30 7.23
C SER A 176 -2.74 1.64 6.53
N ASN A 177 -1.67 2.42 6.37
CA ASN A 177 -1.73 3.81 5.95
C ASN A 177 -1.75 4.02 4.43
N VAL A 178 -1.63 2.95 3.64
CA VAL A 178 -1.85 3.04 2.19
C VAL A 178 -3.26 3.56 1.93
N HIS A 179 -3.42 4.52 1.03
CA HIS A 179 -4.74 5.01 0.63
C HIS A 179 -5.24 4.29 -0.62
N ILE A 180 -6.56 4.11 -0.70
CA ILE A 180 -7.23 3.39 -1.78
C ILE A 180 -6.84 3.93 -3.17
N GLY A 181 -6.74 5.25 -3.34
CA GLY A 181 -6.55 5.89 -4.64
C GLY A 181 -5.30 5.45 -5.41
N GLY A 182 -4.16 5.35 -4.73
CA GLY A 182 -2.94 4.80 -5.33
C GLY A 182 -2.96 3.27 -5.42
N HIS A 183 -3.54 2.62 -4.40
CA HIS A 183 -3.61 1.16 -4.30
C HIS A 183 -4.39 0.54 -5.48
N VAL A 184 -5.56 1.10 -5.81
CA VAL A 184 -6.41 0.63 -6.91
C VAL A 184 -5.80 0.88 -8.28
N GLN A 185 -4.95 1.90 -8.47
CA GLN A 185 -4.35 2.17 -9.78
C GLN A 185 -3.11 1.30 -10.05
N THR A 186 -2.55 0.69 -9.01
CA THR A 186 -1.36 -0.19 -9.10
C THR A 186 -1.70 -1.67 -9.04
N GLY A 187 -2.99 -2.02 -8.98
CA GLY A 187 -3.48 -3.39 -8.85
C GLY A 187 -4.07 -3.64 -7.47
N GLY A 188 -3.28 -3.41 -6.44
CA GLY A 188 -3.64 -3.67 -5.05
C GLY A 188 -3.35 -5.11 -4.66
N TYR A 189 -2.06 -5.36 -4.46
CA TYR A 189 -1.47 -6.65 -4.10
C TYR A 189 -1.63 -6.95 -2.60
N GLY A 190 -1.91 -8.21 -2.24
CA GLY A 190 -2.02 -8.66 -0.84
C GLY A 190 -2.11 -10.19 -0.71
N VAL A 191 -2.46 -10.69 0.48
CA VAL A 191 -2.44 -12.15 0.76
C VAL A 191 -3.42 -12.93 -0.11
N ALA A 192 -4.67 -12.51 -0.27
CA ALA A 192 -5.69 -13.35 -0.93
C ALA A 192 -5.77 -13.20 -2.46
N ILE A 193 -4.66 -12.86 -3.11
CA ILE A 193 -4.64 -12.59 -4.55
C ILE A 193 -4.82 -13.87 -5.39
N ARG A 194 -4.41 -15.06 -4.91
CA ARG A 194 -4.70 -16.29 -5.66
C ARG A 194 -6.19 -16.61 -5.58
N ALA A 195 -6.79 -16.47 -4.40
CA ALA A 195 -8.21 -16.74 -4.20
C ALA A 195 -9.13 -15.75 -4.90
N PHE A 196 -8.86 -14.44 -4.81
CA PHE A 196 -9.81 -13.42 -5.26
C PHE A 196 -9.29 -12.48 -6.35
N GLY A 197 -7.98 -12.46 -6.59
CA GLY A 197 -7.34 -11.54 -7.52
C GLY A 197 -6.93 -10.23 -6.84
N LEU A 198 -6.61 -9.23 -7.66
CA LEU A 198 -6.18 -7.92 -7.20
C LEU A 198 -7.37 -7.10 -6.72
N PHE A 199 -7.13 -6.14 -5.82
CA PHE A 199 -8.16 -5.16 -5.41
C PHE A 199 -8.85 -4.51 -6.64
N SER A 200 -8.08 -4.22 -7.68
CA SER A 200 -8.56 -3.63 -8.94
C SER A 200 -9.49 -4.53 -9.76
N ASP A 201 -9.41 -5.84 -9.59
CA ASP A 201 -10.29 -6.79 -10.30
C ASP A 201 -11.76 -6.65 -9.83
N HIS A 202 -11.95 -6.02 -8.66
CA HIS A 202 -13.25 -5.75 -8.06
C HIS A 202 -13.81 -4.39 -8.44
N VAL A 203 -13.10 -3.54 -9.20
CA VAL A 203 -13.65 -2.26 -9.62
C VAL A 203 -14.79 -2.48 -10.62
N LEU A 204 -15.95 -1.89 -10.33
CA LEU A 204 -17.11 -1.82 -11.22
C LEU A 204 -17.13 -0.49 -11.96
N ALA A 205 -16.73 0.58 -11.27
CA ALA A 205 -16.67 1.93 -11.82
C ALA A 205 -15.78 2.82 -10.96
N PHE A 206 -15.39 3.98 -11.49
CA PHE A 206 -14.75 5.04 -10.74
C PHE A 206 -15.19 6.41 -11.23
N ASP A 207 -15.08 7.40 -10.33
CA ASP A 207 -15.33 8.80 -10.65
C ASP A 207 -13.98 9.52 -10.74
N ILE A 208 -13.77 10.24 -11.85
CA ILE A 208 -12.49 10.85 -12.22
C ILE A 208 -12.67 12.27 -12.71
N ILE A 209 -11.71 13.14 -12.41
CA ILE A 209 -11.62 14.49 -12.96
C ILE A 209 -10.50 14.49 -14.01
N THR A 210 -10.87 14.73 -15.27
CA THR A 210 -9.96 14.68 -16.44
C THR A 210 -9.19 15.99 -16.63
N ALA A 211 -8.19 15.98 -17.53
CA ALA A 211 -7.31 17.12 -17.77
C ALA A 211 -8.03 18.37 -18.31
N ASP A 212 -9.21 18.21 -18.92
CA ASP A 212 -10.09 19.30 -19.32
C ASP A 212 -10.97 19.85 -18.17
N GLY A 213 -10.83 19.30 -16.96
CA GLY A 213 -11.53 19.72 -15.74
C GLY A 213 -12.97 19.23 -15.67
N LYS A 214 -13.32 18.14 -16.37
CA LYS A 214 -14.65 17.51 -16.29
C LYS A 214 -14.64 16.36 -15.29
N ALA A 215 -15.71 16.27 -14.51
CA ALA A 215 -16.00 15.09 -13.70
C ALA A 215 -16.72 14.05 -14.58
N LEU A 216 -16.19 12.83 -14.62
CA LEU A 216 -16.72 11.71 -15.37
C LEU A 216 -16.89 10.52 -14.45
N ARG A 217 -17.94 9.73 -14.67
CA ARG A 217 -18.04 8.37 -14.15
C ARG A 217 -17.66 7.40 -15.26
N VAL A 218 -16.75 6.49 -14.95
CA VAL A 218 -16.25 5.48 -15.88
C VAL A 218 -16.62 4.11 -15.35
N GLU A 219 -17.38 3.36 -16.14
CA GLU A 219 -17.89 2.03 -15.76
C GLU A 219 -17.19 0.95 -16.59
N ARG A 220 -16.89 -0.18 -15.94
CA ARG A 220 -16.20 -1.33 -16.55
C ARG A 220 -16.88 -1.79 -17.84
N ASP A 221 -18.20 -1.92 -17.78
CA ASP A 221 -19.02 -2.54 -18.81
C ASP A 221 -19.69 -1.51 -19.74
N SER A 222 -19.16 -0.27 -19.80
CA SER A 222 -19.72 0.83 -20.60
C SER A 222 -19.85 0.53 -22.11
N ASN A 223 -20.90 1.05 -22.74
CA ASN A 223 -21.07 1.01 -24.21
C ASN A 223 -20.11 1.97 -24.94
N ASP A 224 -19.64 3.04 -24.27
CA ASP A 224 -18.72 4.02 -24.87
C ASP A 224 -17.27 3.55 -24.79
N ARG A 225 -16.67 3.33 -25.96
CA ARG A 225 -15.27 2.93 -26.12
C ARG A 225 -14.30 3.88 -25.42
N ARG A 226 -14.54 5.19 -25.41
CA ARG A 226 -13.63 6.17 -24.79
C ARG A 226 -13.55 5.95 -23.29
N THR A 227 -14.68 5.71 -22.64
CA THR A 227 -14.71 5.41 -21.20
C THR A 227 -14.11 4.04 -20.89
N ARG A 228 -14.34 3.02 -21.72
CA ARG A 228 -13.67 1.70 -21.57
C ARG A 228 -12.15 1.81 -21.71
N ASP A 229 -11.68 2.60 -22.67
CA ASP A 229 -10.25 2.85 -22.84
C ASP A 229 -9.68 3.60 -21.61
N LEU A 230 -10.40 4.58 -21.06
CA LEU A 230 -10.00 5.23 -19.81
C LEU A 230 -10.01 4.27 -18.61
N TYR A 231 -10.98 3.35 -18.53
CA TYR A 231 -11.03 2.29 -17.51
C TYR A 231 -9.75 1.44 -17.52
N TYR A 232 -9.38 0.95 -18.71
CA TYR A 232 -8.14 0.20 -18.94
C TYR A 232 -6.90 0.99 -18.51
N ALA A 233 -6.83 2.27 -18.87
CA ALA A 233 -5.66 3.09 -18.63
C ALA A 233 -5.48 3.48 -17.15
N VAL A 234 -6.56 3.77 -16.43
CA VAL A 234 -6.51 4.08 -15.00
C VAL A 234 -6.08 2.86 -14.19
N LEU A 235 -6.53 1.66 -14.58
CA LEU A 235 -6.17 0.41 -13.92
C LEU A 235 -4.91 -0.21 -14.56
N GLY A 236 -3.77 0.46 -14.33
CA GLY A 236 -2.46 -0.05 -14.71
C GLY A 236 -1.65 0.85 -15.65
N GLY A 237 -1.97 2.13 -15.81
CA GLY A 237 -1.18 3.06 -16.63
C GLY A 237 -0.38 4.11 -15.85
N SER A 238 0.09 3.74 -14.66
CA SER A 238 0.67 4.63 -13.63
C SER A 238 -0.38 5.51 -12.91
N PRO A 239 -0.39 5.54 -11.56
CA PRO A 239 -1.35 6.33 -10.80
C PRO A 239 -1.33 7.84 -11.13
N GLY A 240 -2.50 8.45 -11.25
CA GLY A 240 -2.65 9.90 -11.44
C GLY A 240 -2.29 10.39 -12.85
N ASN A 241 -1.97 9.50 -13.79
CA ASN A 241 -1.53 9.87 -15.14
C ASN A 241 -2.67 10.25 -16.11
N PHE A 242 -3.91 9.84 -15.80
CA PHE A 242 -5.08 10.04 -16.67
C PHE A 242 -6.18 10.91 -16.04
N GLY A 243 -5.94 11.43 -14.83
CA GLY A 243 -6.90 12.23 -14.09
C GLY A 243 -6.80 12.03 -12.58
N VAL A 244 -7.64 12.74 -11.84
CA VAL A 244 -7.76 12.65 -10.38
C VAL A 244 -8.96 11.77 -10.04
N LEU A 245 -8.72 10.56 -9.53
CA LEU A 245 -9.81 9.75 -8.97
C LEU A 245 -10.35 10.43 -7.71
N THR A 246 -11.68 10.40 -7.52
CA THR A 246 -12.34 10.86 -6.29
C THR A 246 -12.97 9.70 -5.54
N HIS A 247 -13.61 8.78 -6.27
CA HIS A 247 -14.31 7.62 -5.72
C HIS A 247 -14.18 6.41 -6.62
N ILE A 248 -14.34 5.23 -6.04
CA ILE A 248 -14.49 3.96 -6.75
C ILE A 248 -15.76 3.25 -6.29
N THR A 249 -16.30 2.40 -7.16
CA THR A 249 -17.36 1.44 -6.84
C THR A 249 -16.79 0.05 -7.00
N LEU A 250 -16.80 -0.73 -5.93
CA LEU A 250 -16.23 -2.07 -5.85
C LEU A 250 -17.33 -3.13 -5.80
N GLN A 251 -17.08 -4.29 -6.38
CA GLN A 251 -17.79 -5.53 -6.13
C GLN A 251 -17.21 -6.17 -4.88
N ALA A 252 -17.98 -6.15 -3.79
CA ALA A 252 -17.63 -6.78 -2.53
C ALA A 252 -18.23 -8.18 -2.41
N HIS A 253 -17.54 -9.02 -1.64
CA HIS A 253 -17.96 -10.36 -1.26
C HIS A 253 -18.63 -10.34 0.11
N ARG A 254 -19.70 -11.11 0.31
CA ARG A 254 -20.29 -11.30 1.64
C ARG A 254 -19.60 -12.44 2.35
N ASP A 255 -19.34 -12.30 3.64
CA ASP A 255 -18.81 -13.40 4.45
C ASP A 255 -19.74 -14.63 4.41
N SER A 256 -21.06 -14.41 4.28
CA SER A 256 -22.06 -15.47 4.14
C SER A 256 -21.92 -16.33 2.88
N ASP A 257 -21.33 -15.77 1.82
CA ASP A 257 -21.14 -16.45 0.53
C ASP A 257 -19.87 -17.32 0.57
N HIS A 258 -19.04 -17.15 1.61
CA HIS A 258 -17.76 -17.83 1.81
C HIS A 258 -17.65 -18.47 3.21
N PRO A 259 -18.65 -19.29 3.62
CA PRO A 259 -18.70 -19.85 4.96
C PRO A 259 -17.51 -20.80 5.20
N ASN A 260 -17.14 -21.02 6.47
CA ASN A 260 -16.09 -21.99 6.81
C ASN A 260 -14.72 -21.67 6.19
N SER A 261 -14.37 -20.41 5.96
CA SER A 261 -13.00 -20.04 5.59
C SER A 261 -12.05 -20.16 6.79
N HIS A 262 -10.79 -20.51 6.53
CA HIS A 262 -9.79 -20.81 7.55
C HIS A 262 -8.50 -20.02 7.29
N ALA A 263 -7.82 -19.63 8.36
CA ALA A 263 -6.57 -18.92 8.22
C ALA A 263 -5.59 -19.21 9.36
N PHE A 264 -4.31 -19.18 9.01
CA PHE A 264 -3.18 -19.32 9.90
C PHE A 264 -2.37 -18.04 9.87
N ARG A 265 -2.23 -17.40 11.03
CA ARG A 265 -1.31 -16.29 11.21
C ARG A 265 -0.45 -16.54 12.43
N ALA A 266 0.86 -16.59 12.23
CA ALA A 266 1.80 -16.86 13.29
C ALA A 266 3.14 -16.18 13.05
N VAL A 267 3.90 -16.04 14.14
CA VAL A 267 5.27 -15.52 14.13
C VAL A 267 6.19 -16.64 14.61
N TYR A 268 7.25 -16.90 13.85
CA TYR A 268 8.28 -17.88 14.19
C TYR A 268 9.64 -17.20 14.26
N THR A 269 10.54 -17.70 15.10
CA THR A 269 11.95 -17.31 14.99
C THR A 269 12.50 -17.72 13.63
N TYR A 270 13.33 -16.87 13.06
CA TYR A 270 14.02 -17.18 11.81
C TYR A 270 15.13 -18.20 12.05
N THR A 271 15.19 -19.22 11.19
CA THR A 271 16.41 -20.00 10.93
C THR A 271 16.56 -20.15 9.42
N ASN A 272 17.79 -20.34 8.92
CA ASN A 272 18.00 -20.56 7.49
C ASN A 272 17.24 -21.79 6.99
N ALA A 273 17.18 -22.86 7.81
CA ALA A 273 16.46 -24.08 7.49
C ALA A 273 14.93 -23.87 7.46
N SER A 274 14.35 -23.15 8.43
CA SER A 274 12.91 -22.88 8.44
C SER A 274 12.50 -22.00 7.26
N ALA A 275 13.31 -21.00 6.93
CA ALA A 275 13.14 -20.16 5.75
C ALA A 275 13.17 -20.98 4.45
N GLN A 276 14.22 -21.78 4.23
CA GLN A 276 14.33 -22.61 3.02
C GLN A 276 13.14 -23.58 2.87
N ASN A 277 12.75 -24.23 3.96
CA ASN A 277 11.64 -25.18 3.96
C ASN A 277 10.30 -24.50 3.62
N VAL A 278 9.97 -23.39 4.28
CA VAL A 278 8.67 -22.71 4.07
C VAL A 278 8.63 -21.99 2.72
N LEU A 279 9.75 -21.41 2.26
CA LEU A 279 9.85 -20.81 0.92
C LEU A 279 9.74 -21.87 -0.17
N GLY A 280 10.20 -23.10 0.08
CA GLY A 280 10.04 -24.24 -0.83
C GLY A 280 8.57 -24.60 -1.12
N LEU A 281 7.63 -24.19 -0.27
CA LEU A 281 6.20 -24.38 -0.49
C LEU A 281 5.61 -23.36 -1.48
N LEU A 282 6.19 -22.16 -1.60
CA LEU A 282 5.63 -21.09 -2.43
C LEU A 282 5.50 -21.49 -3.90
N PRO A 283 6.52 -22.03 -4.60
CA PRO A 283 6.34 -22.44 -5.99
C PRO A 283 5.23 -23.51 -6.14
N GLN A 284 5.13 -24.45 -5.20
CA GLN A 284 4.18 -25.57 -5.26
C GLN A 284 2.72 -25.12 -5.20
N MET A 285 2.45 -23.92 -4.65
CA MET A 285 1.11 -23.35 -4.63
C MET A 285 0.50 -23.21 -6.03
N ALA A 286 1.30 -23.09 -7.10
CA ALA A 286 0.78 -23.00 -8.47
C ALA A 286 0.02 -24.26 -8.91
N GLU A 287 0.32 -25.41 -8.30
CA GLU A 287 -0.32 -26.70 -8.54
C GLU A 287 -1.58 -26.93 -7.69
N LEU A 288 -1.82 -26.06 -6.70
CA LEU A 288 -3.00 -26.14 -5.84
C LEU A 288 -4.20 -25.42 -6.46
N GLY A 289 -5.38 -25.71 -5.91
CA GLY A 289 -6.59 -24.97 -6.17
C GLY A 289 -6.45 -23.46 -5.93
N GLN A 290 -7.39 -22.71 -6.47
CA GLN A 290 -7.46 -21.25 -6.35
C GLN A 290 -7.57 -20.77 -4.90
N ASP A 291 -8.16 -21.59 -4.04
CA ASP A 291 -8.58 -21.35 -2.66
C ASP A 291 -7.45 -21.21 -1.63
N TYR A 292 -6.20 -21.48 -2.01
CA TYR A 292 -5.05 -21.47 -1.10
C TYR A 292 -4.20 -20.20 -1.28
N ASP A 293 -3.82 -19.53 -0.19
CA ASP A 293 -2.88 -18.39 -0.25
C ASP A 293 -1.81 -18.54 0.84
N LEU A 294 -0.55 -18.30 0.48
CA LEU A 294 0.58 -18.32 1.42
C LEU A 294 1.51 -17.13 1.13
N MET A 295 1.71 -16.31 2.17
CA MET A 295 2.70 -15.24 2.20
C MET A 295 3.66 -15.48 3.37
N VAL A 296 4.96 -15.43 3.07
CA VAL A 296 6.04 -15.52 4.05
C VAL A 296 6.72 -14.16 4.11
N THR A 297 6.78 -13.57 5.30
CA THR A 297 7.44 -12.27 5.52
C THR A 297 8.56 -12.40 6.53
N LEU A 298 9.79 -12.11 6.15
CA LEU A 298 10.91 -11.91 7.07
C LEU A 298 10.88 -10.49 7.60
N VAL A 299 11.02 -10.34 8.92
CA VAL A 299 11.35 -9.08 9.58
C VAL A 299 12.60 -9.30 10.41
N SER A 300 13.67 -8.57 10.09
CA SER A 300 14.93 -8.57 10.84
C SER A 300 15.29 -7.14 11.16
N GLY A 301 15.33 -6.77 12.44
CA GLY A 301 15.62 -5.38 12.79
C GLY A 301 16.02 -5.17 14.23
N ASN A 302 16.60 -4.01 14.58
CA ASN A 302 16.94 -3.69 15.96
C ASN A 302 15.68 -3.24 16.71
N ARG A 303 14.78 -4.20 16.97
CA ARG A 303 13.54 -4.00 17.74
C ARG A 303 13.61 -4.80 19.02
N SER A 304 12.80 -4.39 19.98
CA SER A 304 12.53 -5.17 21.17
C SER A 304 11.19 -5.87 21.07
N MET A 305 11.01 -6.93 21.87
CA MET A 305 9.73 -7.63 21.97
C MET A 305 8.62 -6.64 22.36
N PRO A 306 7.43 -6.69 21.73
CA PRO A 306 6.33 -5.74 22.02
C PRO A 306 5.94 -5.67 23.50
N ASN A 307 6.06 -6.79 24.20
CA ASN A 307 5.68 -6.92 25.62
C ASN A 307 6.89 -6.80 26.57
N ASN A 308 8.12 -6.65 26.05
CA ASN A 308 9.32 -6.49 26.85
C ASN A 308 10.40 -5.70 26.07
N PRO A 309 10.45 -4.36 26.23
CA PRO A 309 11.39 -3.50 25.54
C PRO A 309 12.87 -3.79 25.85
N SER A 310 13.18 -4.52 26.92
CA SER A 310 14.55 -4.88 27.31
C SER A 310 15.06 -6.13 26.59
N VAL A 311 14.18 -6.87 25.89
CA VAL A 311 14.55 -8.10 25.17
C VAL A 311 14.57 -7.79 23.67
N PRO A 312 15.74 -7.83 23.02
CA PRO A 312 15.83 -7.73 21.56
C PRO A 312 14.99 -8.83 20.92
N MET A 313 14.18 -8.44 19.93
CA MET A 313 13.43 -9.39 19.13
C MET A 313 14.40 -10.05 18.14
N PRO A 314 14.48 -11.38 18.09
CA PRO A 314 15.26 -12.06 17.06
C PRO A 314 14.66 -11.75 15.68
N PRO A 315 15.39 -12.01 14.60
CA PRO A 315 14.80 -12.07 13.27
C PRO A 315 13.64 -13.08 13.27
N VAL A 316 12.52 -12.72 12.64
CA VAL A 316 11.27 -13.50 12.66
C VAL A 316 10.68 -13.68 11.28
N LEU A 317 9.96 -14.81 11.12
CA LEU A 317 9.10 -15.09 10.00
C LEU A 317 7.64 -14.88 10.42
N PHE A 318 6.96 -13.94 9.77
CA PHE A 318 5.51 -13.83 9.78
C PHE A 318 4.93 -14.71 8.69
N ILE A 319 4.01 -15.58 9.07
CA ILE A 319 3.33 -16.49 8.16
C ILE A 319 1.88 -16.05 8.07
N PHE A 320 1.42 -15.82 6.85
CA PHE A 320 0.01 -15.61 6.53
C PHE A 320 -0.40 -16.72 5.58
N ALA A 321 -1.25 -17.63 6.03
CA ALA A 321 -1.81 -18.67 5.20
C ALA A 321 -3.33 -18.65 5.32
N GLN A 322 -4.00 -18.89 4.20
CA GLN A 322 -5.45 -18.81 4.11
C GLN A 322 -5.97 -19.89 3.18
N TRP A 323 -7.03 -20.57 3.62
CA TRP A 323 -7.90 -21.36 2.77
C TRP A 323 -9.26 -20.67 2.70
N SER A 324 -9.63 -20.24 1.50
CA SER A 324 -10.85 -19.48 1.26
C SER A 324 -11.92 -20.40 0.70
N ASN A 325 -13.10 -20.42 1.33
CA ASN A 325 -14.24 -21.07 0.71
C ASN A 325 -14.72 -20.23 -0.48
N ILE A 326 -14.35 -20.60 -1.69
CA ILE A 326 -14.76 -19.94 -2.95
C ILE A 326 -15.91 -20.66 -3.66
N GLY A 327 -16.23 -21.89 -3.23
CA GLY A 327 -17.30 -22.74 -3.77
C GLY A 327 -18.61 -22.66 -3.00
N GLY A 328 -18.72 -21.73 -2.05
CA GLY A 328 -19.92 -21.49 -1.24
C GLY A 328 -20.25 -22.62 -0.25
N PRO A 329 -21.52 -22.72 0.20
CA PRO A 329 -21.93 -23.68 1.22
C PRO A 329 -21.63 -25.16 0.90
N SER A 330 -21.46 -25.51 -0.38
CA SER A 330 -21.12 -26.86 -0.81
C SER A 330 -19.64 -27.22 -0.67
N GLN A 331 -18.73 -26.24 -0.66
CA GLN A 331 -17.32 -26.50 -0.46
C GLN A 331 -17.05 -26.73 1.03
N GLN A 332 -16.30 -27.79 1.35
CA GLN A 332 -15.97 -28.17 2.71
C GLN A 332 -14.46 -27.97 2.95
N PHE A 333 -14.12 -27.56 4.17
CA PHE A 333 -12.74 -27.61 4.63
C PHE A 333 -12.36 -29.08 4.87
N ASP A 334 -11.50 -29.62 4.00
CA ASP A 334 -11.24 -31.05 3.90
C ASP A 334 -9.87 -31.48 4.47
N ALA A 335 -9.55 -32.76 4.30
CA ALA A 335 -8.28 -33.33 4.74
C ALA A 335 -7.08 -32.72 4.01
N ASN A 336 -7.21 -32.38 2.72
CA ASN A 336 -6.13 -31.76 1.96
C ASN A 336 -5.81 -30.36 2.49
N ALA A 337 -6.83 -29.55 2.79
CA ALA A 337 -6.64 -28.24 3.39
C ALA A 337 -6.02 -28.34 4.79
N THR A 338 -6.45 -29.32 5.58
CA THR A 338 -5.86 -29.62 6.89
C THR A 338 -4.38 -30.00 6.78
N ASP A 339 -4.05 -30.92 5.87
CA ASP A 339 -2.68 -31.40 5.68
C ASP A 339 -1.77 -30.32 5.11
N TRP A 340 -2.29 -29.42 4.29
CA TRP A 340 -1.56 -28.24 3.80
C TRP A 340 -1.15 -27.30 4.94
N PHE A 341 -2.07 -26.93 5.85
CA PHE A 341 -1.73 -26.11 7.02
C PHE A 341 -0.71 -26.80 7.93
N LYS A 342 -0.90 -28.09 8.22
CA LYS A 342 0.09 -28.87 9.00
C LYS A 342 1.45 -28.95 8.29
N GLY A 343 1.45 -29.02 6.96
CA GLY A 343 2.66 -29.00 6.15
C GLY A 343 3.47 -27.71 6.32
N ILE A 344 2.79 -26.57 6.43
CA ILE A 344 3.42 -25.26 6.72
C ILE A 344 4.03 -25.26 8.13
N GLU A 345 3.28 -25.67 9.15
CA GLU A 345 3.78 -25.76 10.53
C GLU A 345 5.00 -26.69 10.61
N ALA A 346 4.91 -27.88 10.02
CA ALA A 346 5.98 -28.86 9.99
C ALA A 346 7.23 -28.35 9.21
N ALA A 347 7.04 -27.56 8.15
CA ALA A 347 8.16 -26.93 7.43
C ALA A 347 8.95 -25.97 8.31
N LEU A 348 8.24 -25.19 9.14
CA LEU A 348 8.84 -24.24 10.09
C LEU A 348 9.52 -24.98 11.24
N GLU A 349 8.85 -25.96 11.84
CA GLU A 349 9.34 -26.72 13.00
C GLU A 349 10.55 -27.60 12.67
N ARG A 350 10.58 -28.25 11.49
CA ARG A 350 11.77 -28.99 11.02
C ARG A 350 13.02 -28.12 10.93
N GLY A 351 12.85 -26.81 10.75
CA GLY A 351 13.96 -25.85 10.75
C GLY A 351 14.48 -25.49 12.14
N GLY A 352 13.93 -26.06 13.22
CA GLY A 352 14.27 -25.70 14.60
C GLY A 352 13.76 -24.32 15.01
N SER A 353 12.78 -23.77 14.29
CA SER A 353 12.17 -22.49 14.66
C SER A 353 11.18 -22.65 15.81
N VAL A 354 11.05 -21.60 16.61
CA VAL A 354 10.13 -21.55 17.75
C VAL A 354 8.99 -20.61 17.41
N ARG A 355 7.75 -21.09 17.54
CA ARG A 355 6.55 -20.26 17.42
C ARG A 355 6.51 -19.27 18.58
N LEU A 356 6.41 -17.99 18.28
CA LEU A 356 6.32 -16.92 19.27
C LEU A 356 4.84 -16.67 19.63
N SER A 357 4.55 -16.70 20.93
CA SER A 357 3.23 -16.40 21.49
C SER A 357 3.07 -14.91 21.82
N GLY A 358 1.83 -14.41 21.84
CA GLY A 358 1.49 -13.10 22.41
C GLY A 358 1.09 -12.01 21.39
N ASP A 359 1.10 -12.28 20.09
CA ASP A 359 0.44 -11.40 19.11
C ASP A 359 -1.06 -11.71 19.09
N PRO A 360 -1.95 -10.77 19.48
CA PRO A 360 -3.40 -11.00 19.53
C PRO A 360 -4.04 -11.21 18.15
N ARG A 361 -3.29 -10.98 17.07
CA ARG A 361 -3.72 -11.24 15.69
C ARG A 361 -3.37 -12.65 15.24
N ASN A 362 -2.66 -13.44 16.05
CA ASN A 362 -2.40 -14.84 15.71
C ASN A 362 -3.73 -15.57 15.48
N MET A 363 -3.71 -16.47 14.50
CA MET A 363 -4.87 -17.24 14.10
C MET A 363 -4.48 -18.70 13.98
N GLU A 364 -5.32 -19.56 14.55
CA GLU A 364 -5.20 -21.00 14.40
C GLU A 364 -6.08 -21.46 13.24
N TRP A 365 -5.48 -22.24 12.33
CA TRP A 365 -6.17 -22.69 11.13
C TRP A 365 -7.37 -23.58 11.42
N ASN A 366 -7.46 -24.20 12.60
CA ASN A 366 -8.60 -25.03 13.01
C ASN A 366 -9.81 -24.19 13.48
N VAL A 367 -9.73 -22.86 13.43
CA VAL A 367 -10.82 -21.95 13.76
C VAL A 367 -11.34 -21.30 12.49
N THR A 368 -12.61 -21.55 12.17
CA THR A 368 -13.32 -20.83 11.11
C THR A 368 -13.36 -19.34 11.43
N THR A 369 -12.98 -18.52 10.45
CA THR A 369 -13.01 -17.06 10.58
C THR A 369 -13.59 -16.42 9.32
N PRO A 370 -14.51 -15.44 9.43
CA PRO A 370 -15.01 -14.70 8.28
C PRO A 370 -13.89 -14.01 7.49
N LEU A 371 -14.00 -13.95 6.16
CA LEU A 371 -12.97 -13.35 5.29
C LEU A 371 -12.72 -11.89 5.63
N SER A 372 -13.77 -11.12 5.95
CA SER A 372 -13.62 -9.73 6.35
C SER A 372 -12.74 -9.56 7.60
N GLN A 373 -12.89 -10.47 8.57
CA GLN A 373 -12.12 -10.49 9.82
C GLN A 373 -10.68 -10.98 9.61
N ILE A 374 -10.50 -11.97 8.74
CA ILE A 374 -9.19 -12.44 8.28
C ILE A 374 -8.40 -11.25 7.71
N HIS A 375 -8.97 -10.52 6.76
CA HIS A 375 -8.28 -9.42 6.08
C HIS A 375 -8.04 -8.19 6.96
N LEU A 376 -8.97 -7.86 7.87
CA LEU A 376 -8.72 -6.84 8.88
C LEU A 376 -7.50 -7.18 9.75
N ARG A 377 -7.30 -8.47 10.08
CA ARG A 377 -6.16 -8.94 10.87
C ARG A 377 -4.85 -9.03 10.07
N TRP A 378 -4.94 -9.11 8.73
CA TRP A 378 -3.75 -9.12 7.86
C TRP A 378 -3.08 -7.75 7.84
N THR A 379 -3.86 -6.71 8.12
CA THR A 379 -3.38 -5.34 8.12
C THR A 379 -2.41 -5.09 9.27
N PHE A 380 -1.19 -4.64 8.95
CA PHE A 380 -0.23 -4.15 9.91
C PHE A 380 -0.75 -2.87 10.55
N ARG A 381 -0.85 -2.84 11.88
CA ARG A 381 -1.29 -1.65 12.63
C ARG A 381 -0.20 -0.59 12.78
N SER A 382 1.05 -0.96 12.53
CA SER A 382 2.17 -0.02 12.58
C SER A 382 2.15 0.84 11.32
N VAL A 383 2.23 2.15 11.52
CA VAL A 383 2.31 3.12 10.43
C VAL A 383 3.51 2.86 9.54
N ARG A 384 4.63 2.34 10.05
CA ARG A 384 5.80 1.92 9.28
C ARG A 384 6.55 0.81 10.02
N GLU A 385 7.25 -0.05 9.29
CA GLU A 385 8.08 -1.12 9.83
C GLU A 385 9.25 -0.53 10.62
N PHE A 386 10.07 0.32 10.00
CA PHE A 386 11.18 1.01 10.68
C PHE A 386 11.16 2.50 10.36
N ALA A 387 11.45 3.34 11.36
CA ALA A 387 11.56 4.79 11.19
C ALA A 387 12.91 5.20 10.57
N MET A 388 13.26 4.60 9.43
CA MET A 388 14.54 4.79 8.73
C MET A 388 14.31 4.95 7.22
N PRO A 389 15.22 5.60 6.48
CA PRO A 389 15.25 5.50 5.03
C PRO A 389 15.51 4.06 4.58
N TYR A 390 15.07 3.72 3.39
CA TYR A 390 15.19 2.37 2.86
C TYR A 390 15.27 2.36 1.34
N GLU A 391 15.81 1.27 0.80
CA GLU A 391 15.71 0.92 -0.60
C GLU A 391 14.79 -0.29 -0.75
N LYS A 392 13.81 -0.19 -1.65
CA LYS A 392 12.91 -1.30 -1.97
C LYS A 392 13.19 -1.83 -3.36
N ARG A 393 13.17 -3.16 -3.50
CA ARG A 393 13.20 -3.84 -4.80
C ARG A 393 12.12 -4.91 -4.88
N LEU A 394 11.48 -5.00 -6.04
CA LEU A 394 10.56 -6.06 -6.39
C LEU A 394 11.22 -7.11 -7.28
N TYR A 395 10.87 -8.36 -7.00
CA TYR A 395 11.32 -9.54 -7.73
C TYR A 395 10.10 -10.35 -8.13
N LEU A 396 9.98 -10.59 -9.43
CA LEU A 396 8.86 -11.30 -10.03
C LEU A 396 9.40 -12.40 -10.93
N SER A 397 8.77 -13.57 -10.86
CA SER A 397 9.08 -14.71 -11.73
C SER A 397 7.78 -15.25 -12.31
N ASN A 398 7.79 -15.53 -13.61
CA ASN A 398 6.75 -16.28 -14.32
C ASN A 398 7.16 -17.72 -14.62
N TRP A 399 8.23 -18.22 -14.00
CA TRP A 399 8.58 -19.63 -14.09
C TRP A 399 7.58 -20.49 -13.34
N ASP A 400 7.39 -21.70 -13.84
CA ASP A 400 6.59 -22.71 -13.16
C ASP A 400 7.32 -23.29 -11.94
N SER A 401 6.60 -24.10 -11.17
CA SER A 401 7.12 -24.70 -9.94
C SER A 401 8.33 -25.60 -10.20
N ALA A 402 8.36 -26.31 -11.32
CA ALA A 402 9.43 -27.26 -11.65
C ALA A 402 10.73 -26.52 -11.98
N GLU A 403 10.67 -25.45 -12.76
CA GLU A 403 11.84 -24.65 -13.09
C GLU A 403 12.36 -23.89 -11.86
N LEU A 404 11.49 -23.32 -11.02
CA LEU A 404 11.89 -22.69 -9.76
C LEU A 404 12.61 -23.68 -8.82
N GLN A 405 12.12 -24.91 -8.73
CA GLN A 405 12.77 -25.97 -7.94
C GLN A 405 14.11 -26.38 -8.52
N LYS A 406 14.18 -26.64 -9.82
CA LYS A 406 15.42 -27.00 -10.54
C LYS A 406 16.51 -25.94 -10.37
N ARG A 407 16.13 -24.67 -10.33
CA ARG A 407 17.02 -23.52 -10.13
C ARG A 407 17.41 -23.31 -8.66
N GLY A 408 16.89 -24.12 -7.73
CA GLY A 408 17.17 -23.99 -6.30
C GLY A 408 16.67 -22.67 -5.71
N TRP A 409 15.57 -22.12 -6.26
CA TRP A 409 15.07 -20.78 -5.91
C TRP A 409 14.93 -20.56 -4.40
N SER A 410 14.29 -21.48 -3.67
CA SER A 410 14.05 -21.31 -2.23
C SER A 410 15.34 -21.31 -1.41
N GLY A 411 16.33 -22.13 -1.80
CA GLY A 411 17.66 -22.14 -1.18
C GLY A 411 18.38 -20.81 -1.41
N TRP A 412 18.43 -20.35 -2.67
CA TRP A 412 19.03 -19.07 -3.00
C TRP A 412 18.36 -17.89 -2.29
N MET A 413 17.02 -17.90 -2.18
CA MET A 413 16.28 -16.89 -1.43
C MET A 413 16.64 -16.88 0.05
N ALA A 414 16.67 -18.05 0.68
CA ALA A 414 17.05 -18.18 2.08
C ALA A 414 18.49 -17.71 2.30
N GLU A 415 19.42 -17.98 1.37
CA GLU A 415 20.77 -17.45 1.40
C GLU A 415 20.80 -15.92 1.32
N GLN A 416 19.98 -15.29 0.47
CA GLN A 416 19.91 -13.82 0.42
C GLN A 416 19.40 -13.23 1.74
N TRP A 417 18.40 -13.87 2.36
CA TRP A 417 17.95 -13.52 3.70
C TRP A 417 19.04 -13.72 4.75
N ASN A 418 19.79 -14.82 4.66
CA ASN A 418 20.83 -15.16 5.62
C ASN A 418 22.04 -14.23 5.55
N LYS A 419 22.42 -13.73 4.36
CA LYS A 419 23.45 -12.69 4.22
C LYS A 419 23.13 -11.45 5.08
N PHE A 420 21.84 -11.09 5.14
CA PHE A 420 21.37 -9.95 5.93
C PHE A 420 21.22 -10.27 7.42
N VAL A 421 20.69 -11.45 7.75
CA VAL A 421 20.43 -11.87 9.13
C VAL A 421 21.72 -12.27 9.87
N GLY A 422 22.59 -13.06 9.23
CA GLY A 422 23.81 -13.63 9.83
C GLY A 422 24.85 -12.59 10.22
N ALA A 423 24.82 -11.43 9.59
CA ALA A 423 25.74 -10.33 9.84
C ALA A 423 25.45 -9.52 11.13
N ARG A 424 24.67 -10.10 12.06
CA ARG A 424 24.50 -9.58 13.43
C ARG A 424 25.27 -10.39 14.48
N ASN A 425 25.80 -11.56 14.11
CA ASN A 425 26.47 -12.49 15.02
C ASN A 425 28.01 -12.38 14.98
N GLU A 426 28.57 -11.55 14.10
CA GLU A 426 30.02 -11.29 14.01
C GLU A 426 30.37 -9.94 14.64
N ASP A 427 31.60 -9.82 15.16
CA ASP A 427 32.12 -8.68 15.92
C ASP A 427 31.71 -7.32 15.33
N GLN A 428 30.93 -6.53 16.08
CA GLN A 428 30.24 -5.33 15.59
C GLN A 428 31.18 -4.23 15.07
N GLN A 429 32.49 -4.29 15.39
CA GLN A 429 33.47 -3.29 14.95
C GLN A 429 33.92 -3.44 13.49
N GLN A 430 33.69 -4.59 12.84
CA GLN A 430 34.03 -4.81 11.42
C GLN A 430 32.82 -5.08 10.54
N ASN A 431 31.62 -5.18 11.12
CA ASN A 431 30.46 -5.65 10.39
C ASN A 431 29.69 -4.50 9.73
N GLN A 432 29.86 -4.36 8.42
CA GLN A 432 29.16 -3.39 7.60
C GLN A 432 27.64 -3.56 7.56
N TRP A 433 27.05 -4.56 8.23
CA TRP A 433 25.61 -4.85 8.23
C TRP A 433 24.91 -4.56 9.57
N ALA A 434 25.64 -4.09 10.59
CA ALA A 434 25.08 -3.75 11.90
C ALA A 434 24.14 -2.51 11.90
N SER A 435 24.17 -1.70 10.83
CA SER A 435 23.37 -0.47 10.68
C SER A 435 22.09 -0.65 9.85
N PHE A 436 21.61 -1.89 9.68
CA PHE A 436 20.57 -2.24 8.72
C PHE A 436 19.46 -3.11 9.30
N ASP A 437 18.24 -2.83 8.85
CA ASP A 437 17.04 -3.62 9.13
C ASP A 437 16.40 -4.04 7.80
N MET A 438 15.71 -5.17 7.75
CA MET A 438 15.08 -5.70 6.55
C MET A 438 13.66 -6.15 6.80
N VAL A 439 12.80 -5.86 5.81
CA VAL A 439 11.54 -6.56 5.61
C VAL A 439 11.55 -7.18 4.22
N SER A 440 11.22 -8.45 4.12
CA SER A 440 11.06 -9.10 2.82
C SER A 440 9.80 -9.94 2.81
N GLN A 441 8.95 -9.74 1.80
CA GLN A 441 7.66 -10.41 1.68
C GLN A 441 7.66 -11.22 0.39
N LEU A 442 7.35 -12.51 0.47
CA LEU A 442 7.32 -13.43 -0.67
C LEU A 442 6.01 -14.20 -0.68
N GLN A 443 5.41 -14.34 -1.85
CA GLN A 443 4.19 -15.10 -2.04
C GLN A 443 4.08 -15.65 -3.47
N ASN A 444 3.41 -16.80 -3.60
CA ASN A 444 2.90 -17.24 -4.89
C ASN A 444 1.68 -16.42 -5.30
N THR A 445 1.76 -15.80 -6.47
CA THR A 445 0.72 -14.96 -7.05
C THR A 445 -0.08 -15.68 -8.13
N GLY A 446 0.47 -16.74 -8.71
CA GLY A 446 0.04 -17.28 -9.99
C GLY A 446 -0.48 -18.72 -9.95
N GLY A 447 -0.20 -19.45 -11.03
CA GLY A 447 -0.85 -20.71 -11.38
C GLY A 447 -2.09 -20.51 -12.26
N PRO A 448 -2.34 -21.34 -13.29
CA PRO A 448 -3.48 -21.18 -14.20
C PRO A 448 -4.85 -21.19 -13.50
N ALA A 449 -4.95 -21.81 -12.32
CA ALA A 449 -6.16 -21.85 -11.52
C ALA A 449 -6.43 -20.56 -10.73
N SER A 450 -5.42 -19.71 -10.51
CA SER A 450 -5.57 -18.54 -9.64
C SER A 450 -6.51 -17.49 -10.23
N ALA A 451 -7.23 -16.79 -9.37
CA ALA A 451 -8.00 -15.61 -9.77
C ALA A 451 -7.08 -14.52 -10.31
N PHE A 452 -5.88 -14.36 -9.74
CA PHE A 452 -4.86 -13.47 -10.26
C PHE A 452 -4.58 -13.68 -11.76
N TYR A 453 -4.28 -14.90 -12.19
CA TYR A 453 -4.03 -15.19 -13.59
C TYR A 453 -5.29 -15.02 -14.44
N ARG A 454 -6.39 -15.69 -14.06
CA ARG A 454 -7.63 -15.72 -14.86
C ARG A 454 -8.30 -14.36 -14.99
N ASN A 455 -8.25 -13.52 -13.96
CA ASN A 455 -8.78 -12.17 -14.03
C ASN A 455 -7.97 -11.29 -14.99
N GLY A 456 -6.67 -11.57 -15.15
CA GLY A 456 -5.83 -10.92 -16.17
C GLY A 456 -6.22 -11.25 -17.61
N LEU A 457 -6.94 -12.36 -17.83
CA LEU A 457 -7.47 -12.76 -19.13
C LEU A 457 -8.84 -12.16 -19.44
N ARG A 458 -9.47 -11.44 -18.51
CA ARG A 458 -10.79 -10.82 -18.74
C ARG A 458 -10.69 -9.73 -19.80
N THR A 459 -11.65 -9.74 -20.71
CA THR A 459 -11.76 -8.76 -21.79
C THR A 459 -13.00 -7.91 -21.67
N ASP A 460 -12.95 -6.72 -22.25
CA ASP A 460 -14.14 -5.94 -22.57
C ASP A 460 -14.97 -6.64 -23.65
N ARG A 461 -16.13 -6.05 -23.96
CA ARG A 461 -17.05 -6.50 -25.01
C ARG A 461 -16.46 -6.57 -26.42
N ASP A 462 -15.34 -5.91 -26.67
CA ASP A 462 -14.65 -5.93 -27.97
C ASP A 462 -13.49 -6.95 -27.98
N GLY A 463 -13.38 -7.78 -26.93
CA GLY A 463 -12.31 -8.78 -26.80
C GLY A 463 -10.95 -8.19 -26.41
N ARG A 464 -10.88 -6.97 -25.86
CA ARG A 464 -9.62 -6.34 -25.42
C ARG A 464 -9.46 -6.45 -23.91
N ASN A 465 -8.23 -6.65 -23.42
CA ASN A 465 -7.96 -6.72 -21.97
C ASN A 465 -8.60 -5.55 -21.20
N LEU A 466 -9.20 -5.87 -20.04
CA LEU A 466 -9.86 -4.89 -19.18
C LEU A 466 -8.90 -3.96 -18.45
N THR A 467 -7.70 -4.42 -18.11
CA THR A 467 -6.70 -3.67 -17.34
C THR A 467 -5.34 -3.70 -18.03
N ALA A 468 -4.48 -2.74 -17.69
CA ALA A 468 -3.18 -2.54 -18.33
C ALA A 468 -2.01 -3.24 -17.60
N PHE A 469 -2.29 -4.04 -16.58
CA PHE A 469 -1.26 -4.76 -15.82
C PHE A 469 -0.54 -5.81 -16.69
N GLY A 470 0.76 -5.64 -16.91
CA GLY A 470 1.59 -6.53 -17.76
C GLY A 470 2.19 -7.75 -17.07
N TRP A 471 1.89 -7.97 -15.79
CA TRP A 471 2.55 -8.94 -14.90
C TRP A 471 1.58 -10.00 -14.37
N ARG A 472 0.49 -10.27 -15.10
CA ARG A 472 -0.60 -11.17 -14.68
C ARG A 472 -0.28 -12.65 -14.85
N ASP A 473 0.84 -12.96 -15.47
CA ASP A 473 1.43 -14.29 -15.68
C ASP A 473 2.48 -14.66 -14.62
N MET A 474 2.74 -13.79 -13.65
CA MET A 474 3.73 -14.05 -12.60
C MET A 474 3.26 -15.16 -11.64
N THR A 475 4.16 -16.10 -11.36
CA THR A 475 3.99 -17.22 -10.42
C THR A 475 4.36 -16.82 -9.00
N VAL A 476 5.50 -16.14 -8.83
CA VAL A 476 6.00 -15.69 -7.52
C VAL A 476 6.35 -14.21 -7.59
N ALA A 477 5.98 -13.48 -6.55
CA ALA A 477 6.36 -12.09 -6.38
C ALA A 477 6.85 -11.84 -4.95
N GLY A 478 7.71 -10.83 -4.80
CA GLY A 478 8.06 -10.32 -3.49
C GLY A 478 8.77 -8.99 -3.49
N THR A 479 8.87 -8.42 -2.30
CA THR A 479 9.56 -7.16 -2.01
C THR A 479 10.74 -7.40 -1.08
N PHE A 480 11.77 -6.58 -1.24
CA PHE A 480 12.97 -6.55 -0.40
C PHE A 480 13.21 -5.12 0.02
N ASP A 481 12.97 -4.85 1.29
CA ASP A 481 13.01 -3.53 1.88
C ASP A 481 14.21 -3.49 2.80
N ALA A 482 15.28 -2.85 2.35
CA ALA A 482 16.51 -2.71 3.09
C ALA A 482 16.59 -1.31 3.69
N PHE A 483 16.39 -1.21 5.00
CA PHE A 483 16.45 0.01 5.77
C PHE A 483 17.87 0.26 6.26
N PHE A 484 18.28 1.53 6.29
CA PHE A 484 19.66 1.91 6.59
C PHE A 484 19.74 3.17 7.46
N ASN A 485 20.83 3.32 8.21
CA ASN A 485 21.08 4.47 9.07
C ASN A 485 22.41 5.16 8.71
N THR A 486 22.32 6.27 7.96
CA THR A 486 23.51 7.05 7.55
C THR A 486 24.17 7.82 8.69
N THR A 487 23.44 8.09 9.78
CA THR A 487 24.00 8.71 10.99
C THR A 487 24.92 7.74 11.72
N ALA A 488 24.54 6.46 11.78
CA ALA A 488 25.36 5.41 12.40
C ALA A 488 26.51 4.96 11.47
N ASN A 489 26.26 4.88 10.16
CA ASN A 489 27.26 4.53 9.16
C ASN A 489 27.07 5.38 7.89
N PRO A 490 27.93 6.36 7.61
CA PRO A 490 27.81 7.23 6.44
C PRO A 490 27.81 6.49 5.08
N LYS A 491 28.35 5.27 5.02
CA LYS A 491 28.36 4.43 3.80
C LYS A 491 27.12 3.55 3.67
N ALA A 492 26.18 3.59 4.61
CA ALA A 492 25.13 2.59 4.71
C ALA A 492 24.26 2.51 3.45
N HIS A 493 23.87 3.65 2.89
CA HIS A 493 23.08 3.70 1.66
C HIS A 493 23.80 3.03 0.48
N GLN A 494 25.10 3.30 0.31
CA GLN A 494 25.91 2.71 -0.76
C GLN A 494 26.04 1.18 -0.60
N THR A 495 26.19 0.69 0.63
CA THR A 495 26.22 -0.75 0.92
C THR A 495 24.91 -1.43 0.51
N VAL A 496 23.76 -0.82 0.82
CA VAL A 496 22.44 -1.36 0.43
C VAL A 496 22.26 -1.37 -1.07
N LEU A 497 22.67 -0.31 -1.77
CA LEU A 497 22.61 -0.27 -3.24
C LEU A 497 23.47 -1.37 -3.86
N GLY A 498 24.71 -1.55 -3.39
CA GLY A 498 25.60 -2.61 -3.87
C GLY A 498 25.01 -4.00 -3.66
N TRP A 499 24.43 -4.26 -2.48
CA TRP A 499 23.75 -5.53 -2.19
C TRP A 499 22.53 -5.77 -3.09
N GLN A 500 21.72 -4.74 -3.33
CA GLN A 500 20.56 -4.85 -4.21
C GLN A 500 20.98 -5.12 -5.66
N ASP A 501 22.06 -4.51 -6.13
CA ASP A 501 22.59 -4.78 -7.47
C ASP A 501 23.13 -6.21 -7.60
N GLU A 502 23.84 -6.71 -6.59
CA GLU A 502 24.27 -8.11 -6.52
C GLU A 502 23.09 -9.08 -6.50
N THR A 503 22.07 -8.78 -5.68
CA THR A 503 20.85 -9.58 -5.58
C THR A 503 20.06 -9.57 -6.89
N MET A 504 19.97 -8.42 -7.56
CA MET A 504 19.32 -8.29 -8.86
C MET A 504 20.01 -9.13 -9.94
N LYS A 505 21.35 -9.12 -9.98
CA LYS A 505 22.14 -9.96 -10.91
C LYS A 505 22.03 -11.45 -10.63
N GLY A 506 21.86 -11.85 -9.36
CA GLY A 506 21.61 -13.25 -9.01
C GLY A 506 20.17 -13.68 -9.31
N ALA A 507 19.20 -12.79 -9.13
CA ALA A 507 17.81 -13.08 -9.46
C ALA A 507 17.57 -13.17 -10.97
N PHE A 508 18.23 -12.32 -11.76
CA PHE A 508 17.99 -12.14 -13.18
C PHE A 508 19.28 -12.25 -13.98
N GLY A 509 19.31 -13.15 -14.96
CA GLY A 509 20.39 -13.19 -15.94
C GLY A 509 20.42 -14.45 -16.80
N PRO A 510 20.93 -14.36 -18.04
CA PRO A 510 20.87 -15.44 -19.03
C PRO A 510 21.70 -16.68 -18.67
N SER A 511 22.52 -16.60 -17.63
CA SER A 511 23.46 -17.64 -17.19
C SER A 511 23.10 -18.21 -15.81
N GLY A 512 21.81 -18.35 -15.50
CA GLY A 512 21.39 -19.02 -14.27
C GLY A 512 20.68 -18.13 -13.24
N GLY A 513 19.96 -17.09 -13.66
CA GLY A 513 19.11 -16.32 -12.74
C GLY A 513 18.13 -17.22 -11.99
N HIS A 514 17.79 -16.86 -10.74
CA HIS A 514 16.86 -17.65 -9.93
C HIS A 514 15.38 -17.31 -10.16
N PHE A 515 15.07 -16.11 -10.66
CA PHE A 515 13.71 -15.68 -11.00
C PHE A 515 13.42 -15.74 -12.50
N SER A 516 14.41 -15.40 -13.34
CA SER A 516 14.26 -15.39 -14.78
C SER A 516 15.62 -15.32 -15.47
N ASP A 517 15.67 -15.76 -16.73
CA ASP A 517 16.85 -15.60 -17.59
C ASP A 517 16.94 -14.20 -18.24
N LEU A 518 15.97 -13.32 -17.97
CA LEU A 518 16.00 -11.93 -18.39
C LEU A 518 17.21 -11.19 -17.79
N ALA A 519 17.75 -10.22 -18.52
CA ALA A 519 18.72 -9.28 -17.95
C ALA A 519 18.04 -8.41 -16.86
N PRO A 520 18.77 -8.00 -15.80
CA PRO A 520 18.27 -7.11 -14.73
C PRO A 520 17.46 -5.89 -15.20
N GLU A 521 17.92 -5.22 -16.25
CA GLU A 521 17.29 -4.04 -16.84
C GLU A 521 15.98 -4.34 -17.59
N ASN A 522 15.68 -5.62 -17.82
CA ASN A 522 14.46 -6.10 -18.45
C ASN A 522 13.57 -6.89 -17.46
N ALA A 523 13.96 -6.97 -16.18
CA ALA A 523 13.19 -7.66 -15.16
C ALA A 523 11.78 -7.03 -15.04
N PRO A 524 10.71 -7.84 -14.99
CA PRO A 524 9.36 -7.33 -14.79
C PRO A 524 9.24 -6.56 -13.47
N LYS A 525 8.38 -5.54 -13.44
CA LYS A 525 8.17 -4.65 -12.30
C LYS A 525 6.70 -4.33 -12.08
N LEU A 526 6.36 -3.94 -10.85
CA LEU A 526 5.08 -3.33 -10.52
C LEU A 526 5.22 -1.81 -10.53
N LEU A 527 4.17 -1.09 -10.93
CA LEU A 527 4.09 0.39 -10.98
C LEU A 527 4.28 1.10 -9.63
N LEU A 528 4.56 0.34 -8.57
CA LEU A 528 4.92 0.83 -7.25
C LEU A 528 6.38 1.34 -7.21
N GLU A 529 7.29 0.81 -8.04
CA GLU A 529 8.73 1.13 -8.03
C GLU A 529 9.32 1.33 -9.44
N SER A 530 10.58 1.78 -9.49
CA SER A 530 11.46 1.76 -10.67
C SER A 530 12.88 1.29 -10.32
N TYR A 531 13.61 0.68 -11.26
CA TYR A 531 15.00 0.26 -11.10
C TYR A 531 15.89 0.80 -12.23
N GLY A 532 17.04 1.38 -11.87
CA GLY A 532 17.96 2.00 -12.81
C GLY A 532 17.41 3.32 -13.34
N ASP A 533 16.61 3.25 -14.40
CA ASP A 533 15.96 4.39 -15.03
C ASP A 533 14.50 4.52 -14.56
N ARG A 534 14.02 5.74 -14.43
CA ARG A 534 12.66 6.11 -14.01
C ARG A 534 11.86 6.81 -15.10
N ARG A 535 12.45 6.98 -16.28
CA ARG A 535 11.78 7.51 -17.46
C ARG A 535 10.94 6.42 -18.06
N MET A 536 9.61 6.54 -17.93
CA MET A 536 8.68 5.54 -18.44
C MET A 536 8.92 5.20 -19.92
N GLY A 537 9.33 6.17 -20.75
CA GLY A 537 9.69 5.92 -22.16
C GLY A 537 10.89 4.99 -22.36
N ASN A 538 11.81 4.90 -21.40
CA ASN A 538 12.98 4.01 -21.42
C ASN A 538 12.69 2.66 -20.75
N VAL A 539 11.76 2.60 -19.79
CA VAL A 539 11.52 1.40 -18.94
C VAL A 539 10.14 0.76 -19.08
N TRP A 540 9.29 1.22 -19.99
CA TRP A 540 7.91 0.72 -20.14
C TRP A 540 7.84 -0.81 -20.29
N HIS A 541 8.86 -1.43 -20.89
CA HIS A 541 8.93 -2.88 -21.14
C HIS A 541 9.03 -3.70 -19.87
N GLN A 542 9.42 -3.10 -18.75
CA GLN A 542 9.38 -3.74 -17.43
C GLN A 542 7.96 -3.86 -16.86
N TYR A 543 7.02 -3.02 -17.31
CA TYR A 543 5.66 -2.92 -16.74
C TYR A 543 4.57 -3.41 -17.70
N HIS A 544 4.84 -3.32 -19.01
CA HIS A 544 3.88 -3.54 -20.08
C HIS A 544 4.54 -4.24 -21.26
N ASN A 545 3.77 -5.06 -21.98
CA ASN A 545 4.15 -5.41 -23.33
C ASN A 545 3.92 -4.23 -24.29
N LYS A 546 4.48 -4.33 -25.51
CA LYS A 546 4.46 -3.23 -26.49
C LYS A 546 3.05 -2.78 -26.85
N ALA A 547 2.13 -3.73 -27.12
CA ALA A 547 0.76 -3.42 -27.48
C ALA A 547 0.00 -2.73 -26.34
N GLN A 548 0.23 -3.15 -25.09
CA GLN A 548 -0.33 -2.51 -23.91
C GLN A 548 0.15 -1.07 -23.78
N TYR A 549 1.46 -0.83 -23.92
CA TYR A 549 2.04 0.51 -23.79
C TYR A 549 1.62 1.45 -24.93
N ASP A 550 1.58 0.96 -26.17
CA ASP A 550 1.10 1.75 -27.32
C ASP A 550 -0.37 2.15 -27.16
N ARG A 551 -1.21 1.26 -26.60
CA ARG A 551 -2.60 1.59 -26.23
C ARG A 551 -2.64 2.67 -25.15
N LEU A 552 -1.83 2.57 -24.09
CA LEU A 552 -1.74 3.59 -23.05
C LEU A 552 -1.33 4.96 -23.62
N LEU A 553 -0.35 5.00 -24.53
CA LEU A 553 0.09 6.22 -25.22
C LEU A 553 -1.04 6.83 -26.06
N ALA A 554 -1.78 6.02 -26.81
CA ALA A 554 -2.90 6.49 -27.61
C ALA A 554 -4.01 7.10 -26.73
N ILE A 555 -4.32 6.47 -25.60
CA ILE A 555 -5.32 6.95 -24.65
C ILE A 555 -4.85 8.25 -23.99
N LYS A 556 -3.59 8.30 -23.55
CA LYS A 556 -2.98 9.50 -22.95
C LYS A 556 -3.11 10.70 -23.87
N ARG A 557 -2.77 10.55 -25.16
CA ARG A 557 -2.91 11.62 -26.17
C ARG A 557 -4.35 12.09 -26.35
N ALA A 558 -5.32 11.20 -26.17
CA ALA A 558 -6.74 11.53 -26.32
C ALA A 558 -7.32 12.27 -25.11
N VAL A 559 -6.92 11.89 -23.88
CA VAL A 559 -7.52 12.43 -22.64
C VAL A 559 -6.71 13.55 -21.98
N ASP A 560 -5.43 13.67 -22.32
CA ASP A 560 -4.51 14.70 -21.83
C ASP A 560 -3.52 15.11 -22.94
N PRO A 561 -4.00 15.84 -23.98
CA PRO A 561 -3.17 16.26 -25.10
C PRO A 561 -2.14 17.33 -24.71
N ALA A 562 -1.05 17.44 -25.50
CA ALA A 562 0.03 18.38 -25.21
C ALA A 562 -0.40 19.87 -25.28
N PRO A 563 0.10 20.75 -24.39
CA PRO A 563 0.93 20.40 -23.23
C PRO A 563 0.11 19.66 -22.16
N THR A 564 0.64 18.53 -21.68
CA THR A 564 -0.08 17.61 -20.80
C THR A 564 -0.25 18.19 -19.39
N VAL A 565 -1.34 17.91 -18.70
CA VAL A 565 -1.55 18.27 -17.28
C VAL A 565 -0.93 17.21 -16.35
N PHE A 566 -1.16 15.93 -16.60
CA PHE A 566 -0.82 14.83 -15.70
C PHE A 566 0.47 14.11 -16.11
N THR A 567 1.56 14.88 -16.29
CA THR A 567 2.91 14.35 -16.57
C THR A 567 3.96 15.12 -15.76
N PRO A 568 3.87 15.13 -14.42
CA PRO A 568 4.67 16.01 -13.56
C PRO A 568 6.11 15.51 -13.32
N ASN A 569 6.40 14.25 -13.66
CA ASN A 569 7.69 13.60 -13.46
C ASN A 569 7.96 12.57 -14.58
N ASN A 570 9.18 12.03 -14.60
CA ASN A 570 9.65 11.14 -15.67
C ASN A 570 8.97 9.76 -15.66
N PHE A 571 8.35 9.35 -14.55
CA PHE A 571 7.68 8.05 -14.40
C PHE A 571 6.20 8.10 -14.83
N SER A 572 5.95 8.74 -15.96
CA SER A 572 4.63 9.01 -16.51
C SER A 572 4.49 8.50 -17.94
N VAL A 573 3.32 7.95 -18.28
CA VAL A 573 3.01 7.55 -19.67
C VAL A 573 3.03 8.80 -20.55
N GLY A 574 3.69 8.69 -21.71
CA GLY A 574 3.81 9.80 -22.68
C GLY A 574 5.11 10.58 -22.57
N VAL A 575 5.96 10.31 -21.57
CA VAL A 575 7.32 10.84 -21.50
C VAL A 575 8.21 10.14 -22.56
N PRO A 576 8.79 10.85 -23.54
CA PRO A 576 9.62 10.23 -24.59
C PRO A 576 10.90 9.60 -24.07
N ALA A 577 11.41 8.62 -24.81
CA ALA A 577 12.70 7.98 -24.58
C ALA A 577 13.88 8.87 -25.01
N GLY A 578 15.07 8.65 -24.44
CA GLY A 578 16.32 9.25 -24.90
C GLY A 578 16.56 10.73 -24.59
N GLU A 579 15.60 11.43 -23.98
CA GLU A 579 15.80 12.78 -23.45
C GLU A 579 16.41 12.72 -22.03
N PRO A 580 17.37 13.61 -21.68
CA PRO A 580 17.92 13.65 -20.33
C PRO A 580 16.81 13.87 -19.30
N ASP A 581 16.98 13.30 -18.10
CA ASP A 581 16.11 13.60 -16.95
C ASP A 581 15.89 15.10 -16.86
N LEU A 582 14.64 15.53 -16.74
CA LEU A 582 14.34 16.95 -16.50
C LEU A 582 15.16 17.41 -15.29
N PRO A 583 16.06 18.41 -15.44
CA PRO A 583 16.73 18.96 -14.28
C PRO A 583 15.66 19.46 -13.30
N PRO A 584 15.88 19.34 -11.98
CA PRO A 584 14.97 19.89 -10.97
C PRO A 584 14.59 21.35 -11.25
N ASP A 585 15.48 22.08 -11.92
CA ASP A 585 15.40 23.49 -12.27
C ASP A 585 15.28 23.77 -13.79
N SER A 586 14.82 22.81 -14.60
CA SER A 586 14.73 22.99 -16.06
C SER A 586 13.88 24.22 -16.45
N PRO A 587 14.48 25.24 -17.11
CA PRO A 587 13.82 26.51 -17.37
C PRO A 587 13.08 26.47 -18.71
N TRP A 588 11.86 25.94 -18.73
CA TRP A 588 10.89 26.36 -19.73
C TRP A 588 10.03 27.48 -19.12
N LEU A 589 10.54 28.70 -19.35
CA LEU A 589 10.13 30.06 -18.91
C LEU A 589 10.37 30.41 -17.43
N PRO A 590 11.04 31.55 -17.14
CA PRO A 590 11.24 32.03 -15.77
C PRO A 590 9.89 32.51 -15.22
N LEU A 591 9.49 31.98 -14.07
CA LEU A 591 8.67 32.75 -13.14
C LEU A 591 9.63 33.78 -12.52
N GLU A 592 9.31 35.05 -12.70
CA GLU A 592 10.11 36.16 -12.18
C GLU A 592 10.45 35.94 -10.70
N THR A 593 11.72 36.18 -10.42
CA THR A 593 12.45 35.90 -9.18
C THR A 593 11.83 36.54 -7.95
N PHE A 594 11.74 35.79 -6.85
CA PHE A 594 11.81 36.35 -5.50
C PHE A 594 13.15 35.97 -4.83
N PRO A 595 13.77 36.87 -4.04
CA PRO A 595 15.16 36.73 -3.63
C PRO A 595 15.34 35.69 -2.52
N VAL A 596 16.42 34.93 -2.65
CA VAL A 596 16.89 33.91 -1.71
C VAL A 596 17.89 34.53 -0.73
N THR A 597 17.76 34.20 0.54
CA THR A 597 18.90 34.14 1.47
C THR A 597 18.75 32.94 2.40
N ALA A 598 19.82 32.12 2.45
CA ALA A 598 19.87 30.82 3.09
C ALA A 598 20.17 30.87 4.61
N ARG A 599 19.62 29.94 5.41
CA ARG A 599 20.39 29.18 6.43
C ARG A 599 19.62 28.04 7.15
N LEU A 600 20.28 26.87 7.16
CA LEU A 600 20.44 25.83 8.20
C LEU A 600 19.26 24.99 8.74
N ILE A 601 19.30 23.72 8.32
CA ILE A 601 19.28 22.45 9.08
C ILE A 601 19.35 22.55 10.62
N ARG A 602 18.28 22.13 11.32
CA ARG A 602 18.20 21.08 12.38
C ARG A 602 16.92 21.26 13.22
N GLU A 603 16.40 20.14 13.73
CA GLU A 603 15.46 20.02 14.86
C GLU A 603 13.97 20.34 14.60
N SER A 604 13.23 19.38 14.04
CA SER A 604 11.76 19.33 14.16
C SER A 604 11.33 18.06 14.89
N GLY A 605 11.38 18.12 16.23
CA GLY A 605 10.56 17.26 17.07
C GLY A 605 9.09 17.57 16.78
N LEU A 606 8.45 16.76 15.95
CA LEU A 606 7.03 16.87 15.64
C LEU A 606 6.21 16.27 16.80
N PRO A 607 5.15 16.95 17.29
CA PRO A 607 4.12 16.30 18.06
C PRO A 607 3.26 15.42 17.14
N ALA A 608 2.93 14.23 17.63
CA ALA A 608 1.99 13.33 17.00
C ALA A 608 0.63 14.03 16.77
N VAL A 609 0.07 13.82 15.58
CA VAL A 609 -1.28 14.26 15.24
C VAL A 609 -2.29 13.55 16.14
N ASP A 610 -3.25 14.35 16.61
CA ASP A 610 -4.28 14.14 17.62
C ASP A 610 -4.88 12.72 17.72
N LEU A 611 -4.72 12.12 18.91
CA LEU A 611 -5.16 10.78 19.31
C LEU A 611 -6.65 10.71 19.70
N HIS A 612 -7.40 11.81 19.66
CA HIS A 612 -8.80 11.83 20.12
C HIS A 612 -9.77 11.00 19.26
N PHE A 613 -9.48 10.75 17.98
CA PHE A 613 -10.30 9.88 17.12
C PHE A 613 -9.99 8.38 17.33
N VAL A 614 -8.78 8.05 17.78
CA VAL A 614 -8.35 6.66 18.06
C VAL A 614 -8.92 6.18 19.40
N GLY A 615 -9.07 7.07 20.39
CA GLY A 615 -9.66 6.75 21.69
C GLY A 615 -11.13 6.28 21.60
N TRP A 616 -11.95 6.98 20.80
CA TRP A 616 -13.35 6.59 20.56
C TRP A 616 -13.45 5.25 19.79
N MET A 617 -12.57 5.03 18.81
CA MET A 617 -12.53 3.75 18.06
C MET A 617 -12.08 2.56 18.90
N LEU A 618 -11.19 2.75 19.89
CA LEU A 618 -10.79 1.67 20.79
C LEU A 618 -11.94 1.26 21.73
N GLU A 619 -12.78 2.20 22.16
CA GLU A 619 -14.00 1.91 22.92
C GLU A 619 -15.05 1.19 22.05
N GLU A 620 -15.25 1.60 20.80
CA GLU A 620 -16.16 0.92 19.86
C GLU A 620 -15.64 -0.49 19.47
N GLN A 621 -14.33 -0.67 19.26
CA GLN A 621 -13.72 -1.98 18.97
C GLN A 621 -13.85 -2.93 20.18
N GLN A 622 -13.66 -2.42 21.41
CA GLN A 622 -13.89 -3.19 22.63
C GLN A 622 -15.38 -3.53 22.81
N ASN A 623 -16.28 -2.61 22.46
CA ASN A 623 -17.73 -2.85 22.50
C ASN A 623 -18.20 -3.85 21.44
N ALA A 624 -17.61 -3.86 20.25
CA ALA A 624 -17.88 -4.84 19.19
C ALA A 624 -17.38 -6.25 19.58
N ILE A 625 -16.18 -6.34 20.18
CA ILE A 625 -15.63 -7.59 20.73
C ILE A 625 -16.54 -8.11 21.86
N ASN A 626 -16.90 -7.26 22.82
CA ASN A 626 -17.75 -7.63 23.95
C ASN A 626 -19.16 -8.06 23.53
N LYS A 627 -19.74 -7.46 22.46
CA LYS A 627 -21.02 -7.87 21.87
C LYS A 627 -20.94 -9.24 21.17
N SER A 628 -19.81 -9.56 20.54
CA SER A 628 -19.59 -10.88 19.91
C SER A 628 -19.44 -12.01 20.94
N ASP A 629 -18.87 -11.71 22.11
CA ASP A 629 -18.70 -12.67 23.21
C ASP A 629 -19.98 -12.87 24.05
N THR A 630 -20.86 -11.88 24.13
CA THR A 630 -22.17 -12.05 24.80
C THR A 630 -23.10 -13.00 24.03
N VAL A 631 -23.02 -13.00 22.69
CA VAL A 631 -23.75 -13.96 21.84
C VAL A 631 -23.21 -15.39 22.01
N ARG A 632 -21.90 -15.57 22.21
CA ARG A 632 -21.29 -16.87 22.57
C ARG A 632 -21.63 -17.34 23.99
N GLY A 633 -21.74 -16.41 24.94
CA GLY A 633 -22.12 -16.72 26.33
C GLY A 633 -23.57 -17.19 26.47
N GLN A 634 -24.50 -16.61 25.71
CA GLN A 634 -25.90 -17.00 25.73
C GLN A 634 -26.16 -18.34 25.02
N SER A 635 -25.40 -18.69 23.96
CA SER A 635 -25.56 -20.01 23.31
C SER A 635 -25.00 -21.17 24.18
N LYS A 636 -23.93 -20.93 24.95
CA LYS A 636 -23.42 -21.90 25.94
C LYS A 636 -24.35 -22.08 27.15
N MET A 637 -25.02 -21.03 27.61
CA MET A 637 -26.01 -21.15 28.69
C MET A 637 -27.31 -21.87 28.24
N ALA A 638 -27.68 -21.77 26.96
CA ALA A 638 -28.84 -22.49 26.41
C ALA A 638 -28.58 -24.00 26.21
N MET A 639 -27.34 -24.41 25.89
CA MET A 639 -26.97 -25.83 25.77
C MET A 639 -26.69 -26.52 27.12
N GLY A 640 -26.43 -25.76 28.19
CA GLY A 640 -26.14 -26.33 29.52
C GLY A 640 -27.36 -26.73 30.36
N LYS A 641 -28.60 -26.43 29.91
CA LYS A 641 -29.84 -26.69 30.69
C LYS A 641 -30.70 -27.85 30.20
N THR A 642 -30.23 -28.65 29.24
CA THR A 642 -30.98 -29.81 28.69
C THR A 642 -30.35 -31.18 28.99
N ALA A 643 -29.31 -31.24 29.83
CA ALA A 643 -28.61 -32.48 30.17
C ALA A 643 -28.60 -32.77 31.67
N GLU A 644 -29.75 -32.71 32.35
CA GLU A 644 -29.87 -33.21 33.73
C GLU A 644 -31.33 -33.57 34.06
N THR A 645 -31.83 -34.65 33.45
CA THR A 645 -32.95 -35.45 33.98
C THR A 645 -33.14 -36.70 33.13
N LYS A 646 -32.39 -37.77 33.44
CA LYS A 646 -32.78 -39.18 33.26
C LYS A 646 -31.66 -40.12 33.74
N SER A 647 -31.62 -40.39 35.04
CA SER A 647 -31.31 -41.75 35.52
C SER A 647 -31.90 -41.93 36.92
N LYS A 648 -33.09 -42.54 36.99
CA LYS A 648 -33.51 -43.31 38.16
C LYS A 648 -32.85 -44.69 38.03
N ALA A 649 -31.94 -45.01 38.93
CA ALA A 649 -32.12 -46.12 39.86
C ALA A 649 -31.96 -45.53 41.26
#